data_AF-A0A8T0D915-F1
#
_entry.id   AF-A0A8T0D915-F1
#
_cell.length_a   1.000
_cell.length_b   1.000
_cell.length_c   1.000
_cell.angle_alpha   90.00
_cell.angle_beta   90.00
_cell.angle_gamma   90.00
#
_symmetry.space_group_name_H-M   'P 1'
#
loop_
_entity.id
_entity.type
_entity.pdbx_description
1 polymer ?
#
loop_
_entity_poly.entity_id
_entity_poly.type
_entity_poly.pdbx_seq_one_letter_code
_entity_poly.pdbx_strand_id
1 'polypeptide(L)'
;MWRRLVSLPYRFRVEHRRCFLSTESDTPTTEEQKKMAEKLTNFFKRAEESIAKQQAVTETHLSSTKSDHSTTRPDRPDAGDPSDLLEKKPSDKKQHPTAVSFVPWTMSCFLQEMNIRKLPARRNPNAEQSFATLLRNSPFIQLGDFESREVIGVVIENVNDTDLYIDFGGKFHCVCPQPAEQHYPRGSLVRLRLRDPEMTNKFMINTKGISLCEADATLLGPYRGRVTRNPTDEELTVPTVFGDSRSAPRPATENDSVCCVPAVLMNSKVMMPLRHTVAGVKNKLNLCFALIFVNRFGVWELELCELCRFMITKQFGSSAQESASDYSSGDALQKASTYPPNFNEYVLKSTQQLPIGVSTTVKGYDFNNGLDYEALLNSFSSVGFQATQFGRAVDAVNMMLDKRVEQPASLEERRQSAVYTESHPLRRMSNNCTLFLSYTSNMVSCGVRDIIRFIVQHNMVDVLVTSAGGVEEDLIKCMTPFYIGDFERWPGPHLRELGVNRIGNILVPNDNYVAFEAWLMPLLDDMLKEQETEGCNWTPSKMIDRLGKEINHPDSIYYWCHVNKIPVFCPGLTDGSIGDILFSHTYRSPGLRIDIVEDIRHINSIAIHSRHSGVIVLGGGIIKHHTLNANLMRNGADYCVLINTGQEFDGSDSGARPDEAMSWGKLKNASEPVKVHADASLIFPLLVAHTFAKRHHSKTRTSTLNGIA
;
A
#
# COMPACT_ATOMS: atom_id res chain seq x y z
N MET A 1 36.73 7.29 0.58
CA MET A 1 36.86 7.30 2.06
C MET A 1 35.54 7.84 2.62
N TRP A 2 34.86 7.26 3.62
CA TRP A 2 35.17 6.11 4.48
C TRP A 2 34.26 4.89 4.21
N ARG A 3 34.86 3.70 4.13
CA ARG A 3 34.26 2.40 4.47
C ARG A 3 35.33 1.65 5.28
N ARG A 4 35.27 1.69 6.62
CA ARG A 4 35.95 0.77 7.57
C ARG A 4 35.83 1.28 9.00
N LEU A 5 35.65 0.34 9.93
CA LEU A 5 35.73 0.48 11.40
C LEU A 5 34.64 1.39 12.02
N VAL A 6 34.04 1.05 13.16
CA VAL A 6 34.39 0.02 14.15
C VAL A 6 33.34 -1.09 14.23
N SER A 7 33.81 -2.33 14.27
CA SER A 7 33.13 -3.48 14.86
C SER A 7 33.98 -3.99 16.02
N LEU A 8 33.36 -4.63 17.03
CA LEU A 8 33.84 -5.69 17.94
C LEU A 8 32.84 -5.85 19.11
N PRO A 9 32.82 -6.98 19.88
CA PRO A 9 31.56 -7.68 20.09
C PRO A 9 31.19 -7.92 21.56
N TYR A 10 29.94 -8.34 21.79
CA TYR A 10 29.59 -9.09 23.00
C TYR A 10 29.67 -10.60 22.77
N ARG A 11 30.40 -11.28 23.65
CA ARG A 11 30.58 -12.74 23.62
C ARG A 11 29.34 -13.44 24.16
N PHE A 12 28.81 -14.42 23.43
CA PHE A 12 28.04 -15.49 24.06
C PHE A 12 28.99 -16.34 24.92
N ARG A 13 28.60 -16.57 26.18
CA ARG A 13 29.32 -17.48 27.08
C ARG A 13 28.52 -18.79 27.16
N VAL A 14 29.04 -19.85 26.53
CA VAL A 14 28.45 -21.18 26.63
C VAL A 14 28.87 -21.80 27.95
N GLU A 15 27.91 -22.11 28.82
CA GLU A 15 28.11 -23.00 29.97
C GLU A 15 27.28 -24.28 29.76
N HIS A 16 27.94 -25.44 29.85
CA HIS A 16 27.30 -26.74 29.69
C HIS A 16 26.44 -27.09 30.91
N ARG A 17 25.23 -27.63 30.67
CA ARG A 17 24.79 -28.91 31.26
C ARG A 17 23.50 -29.49 30.64
N ARG A 18 23.68 -30.61 29.93
CA ARG A 18 22.78 -31.77 29.82
C ARG A 18 21.28 -31.53 29.51
N CYS A 19 20.92 -31.72 28.23
CA CYS A 19 19.87 -32.69 27.90
C CYS A 19 20.51 -34.07 27.65
N PHE A 20 19.70 -35.14 27.69
CA PHE A 20 20.12 -36.53 27.48
C PHE A 20 19.29 -37.16 26.35
N LEU A 21 19.96 -37.88 25.44
CA LEU A 21 19.40 -38.71 24.37
C LEU A 21 18.68 -37.91 23.25
N SER A 22 18.68 -38.32 21.97
CA SER A 22 19.05 -39.63 21.39
C SER A 22 20.06 -39.57 20.23
N THR A 23 20.56 -40.76 19.90
CA THR A 23 21.22 -41.24 18.66
C THR A 23 20.70 -40.63 17.34
N GLU A 24 21.45 -40.57 16.23
CA GLU A 24 22.83 -41.08 15.97
C GLU A 24 23.59 -40.30 14.88
N SER A 25 24.87 -40.65 14.76
CA SER A 25 25.96 -40.06 13.98
C SER A 25 25.77 -39.86 12.47
N ASP A 26 26.29 -38.75 11.94
CA ASP A 26 27.44 -38.80 11.02
C ASP A 26 28.26 -37.49 11.04
N THR A 27 29.59 -37.57 10.96
CA THR A 27 30.49 -36.39 10.96
C THR A 27 31.73 -36.59 10.09
N PRO A 28 32.08 -35.65 9.20
CA PRO A 28 33.16 -35.81 8.23
C PRO A 28 34.55 -35.79 8.87
N THR A 29 35.49 -36.49 8.23
CA THR A 29 36.82 -36.78 8.78
C THR A 29 37.74 -35.55 8.78
N THR A 30 38.78 -35.60 9.63
CA THR A 30 39.74 -34.49 9.81
C THR A 30 40.46 -34.11 8.52
N GLU A 31 40.65 -35.06 7.60
CA GLU A 31 41.30 -34.83 6.30
C GLU A 31 40.41 -34.06 5.32
N GLU A 32 39.08 -34.24 5.41
CA GLU A 32 38.09 -33.50 4.62
C GLU A 32 37.94 -32.06 5.12
N GLN A 33 37.97 -31.87 6.45
CA GLN A 33 37.99 -30.53 7.06
C GLN A 33 39.25 -29.75 6.65
N LYS A 34 40.42 -30.41 6.58
CA LYS A 34 41.65 -29.84 6.00
C LYS A 34 41.47 -29.43 4.54
N LYS A 35 40.98 -30.33 3.68
CA LYS A 35 40.73 -30.03 2.25
C LYS A 35 39.74 -28.87 2.07
N MET A 36 38.74 -28.74 2.94
CA MET A 36 37.79 -27.63 2.89
C MET A 36 38.43 -26.31 3.33
N ALA A 37 39.28 -26.31 4.37
CA ALA A 37 40.06 -25.16 4.77
C ALA A 37 41.03 -24.70 3.67
N GLU A 38 41.77 -25.63 3.03
CA GLU A 38 42.66 -25.31 1.91
C GLU A 38 41.91 -24.77 0.68
N LYS A 39 40.71 -25.30 0.36
CA LYS A 39 39.85 -24.74 -0.68
C LYS A 39 39.42 -23.30 -0.36
N LEU A 40 39.00 -23.03 0.87
CA LEU A 40 38.64 -21.68 1.33
C LEU A 40 39.83 -20.72 1.28
N THR A 41 41.02 -21.12 1.76
CA THR A 41 42.23 -20.30 1.70
C THR A 41 42.63 -19.96 0.26
N ASN A 42 42.58 -20.94 -0.64
CA ASN A 42 42.87 -20.71 -2.06
C ASN A 42 41.80 -19.86 -2.76
N PHE A 43 40.53 -19.93 -2.33
CA PHE A 43 39.46 -19.07 -2.83
C PHE A 43 39.70 -17.59 -2.47
N PHE A 44 39.98 -17.29 -1.20
CA PHE A 44 40.28 -15.91 -0.77
C PHE A 44 41.53 -15.35 -1.47
N LYS A 45 42.58 -16.16 -1.63
CA LYS A 45 43.81 -15.73 -2.31
C LYS A 45 43.57 -15.33 -3.77
N ARG A 46 42.74 -16.10 -4.49
CA ARG A 46 42.31 -15.74 -5.87
C ARG A 46 41.44 -14.48 -5.91
N ALA A 47 40.61 -14.23 -4.90
CA ALA A 47 39.82 -13.01 -4.81
C ALA A 47 40.72 -11.77 -4.62
N GLU A 48 41.74 -11.85 -3.76
CA GLU A 48 42.73 -10.78 -3.58
C GLU A 48 43.55 -10.52 -4.86
N GLU A 49 44.02 -11.57 -5.54
CA GLU A 49 44.69 -11.48 -6.85
C GLU A 49 43.81 -10.84 -7.94
N SER A 50 42.49 -11.09 -7.92
CA SER A 50 41.54 -10.48 -8.84
C SER A 50 41.34 -8.98 -8.58
N ILE A 51 41.25 -8.58 -7.31
CA ILE A 51 41.12 -7.18 -6.90
C ILE A 51 42.38 -6.38 -7.28
N ALA A 52 43.56 -6.96 -7.08
CA ALA A 52 44.83 -6.35 -7.48
C ALA A 52 44.91 -6.11 -9.01
N LYS A 53 44.44 -7.06 -9.81
CA LYS A 53 44.39 -6.92 -11.29
C LYS A 53 43.43 -5.82 -11.73
N GLN A 54 42.27 -5.67 -11.11
CA GLN A 54 41.31 -4.60 -11.44
C GLN A 54 41.87 -3.21 -11.10
N GLN A 55 42.64 -3.08 -10.02
CA GLN A 55 43.28 -1.81 -9.67
C GLN A 55 44.37 -1.43 -10.69
N ALA A 56 45.23 -2.38 -11.09
CA ALA A 56 46.29 -2.12 -12.07
C ALA A 56 45.78 -1.65 -13.45
N VAL A 57 44.66 -2.21 -13.95
CA VAL A 57 44.07 -1.81 -15.24
C VAL A 57 43.55 -0.36 -15.23
N THR A 58 43.15 0.15 -14.07
CA THR A 58 42.53 1.48 -13.93
C THR A 58 43.55 2.61 -14.09
N GLU A 59 44.81 2.41 -13.75
CA GLU A 59 45.85 3.45 -13.82
C GLU A 59 46.43 3.63 -15.24
N THR A 60 46.36 2.61 -16.09
CA THR A 60 46.90 2.64 -17.47
C THR A 60 46.10 3.44 -18.49
N HIS A 61 44.86 3.84 -18.20
CA HIS A 61 43.97 4.47 -19.19
C HIS A 61 43.99 6.01 -19.23
N LEU A 62 44.86 6.68 -18.47
CA LEU A 62 44.85 8.14 -18.30
C LEU A 62 45.95 8.91 -19.06
N SER A 63 46.47 8.39 -20.19
CA SER A 63 47.62 9.02 -20.90
C SER A 63 47.64 8.92 -22.44
N SER A 64 46.53 9.21 -23.13
CA SER A 64 46.45 9.41 -24.61
C SER A 64 45.04 9.95 -24.99
N THR A 65 44.80 10.86 -25.94
CA THR A 65 45.61 11.67 -26.88
C THR A 65 44.77 12.87 -27.40
N LYS A 66 45.36 13.86 -28.11
CA LYS A 66 44.65 14.99 -28.79
C LYS A 66 44.72 14.88 -30.33
N SER A 67 43.72 15.38 -31.08
CA SER A 67 43.87 16.25 -32.29
C SER A 67 42.57 16.47 -33.15
N ASP A 68 42.15 17.74 -33.29
CA ASP A 68 41.88 18.51 -34.53
C ASP A 68 40.71 18.32 -35.57
N HIS A 69 40.14 19.49 -35.95
CA HIS A 69 39.58 19.94 -37.27
C HIS A 69 38.18 19.45 -37.77
N SER A 70 37.39 20.15 -38.64
CA SER A 70 37.24 21.60 -38.99
C SER A 70 36.08 21.90 -40.00
N THR A 71 35.41 23.09 -39.93
CA THR A 71 34.64 23.83 -41.02
C THR A 71 33.38 23.18 -41.66
N THR A 72 32.37 23.84 -42.32
CA THR A 72 32.12 25.23 -42.80
C THR A 72 30.59 25.62 -42.88
N ARG A 73 30.25 26.86 -43.33
CA ARG A 73 28.91 27.52 -43.57
C ARG A 73 28.32 27.30 -45.00
N PRO A 74 27.20 27.90 -45.52
CA PRO A 74 26.34 29.06 -45.10
C PRO A 74 24.78 28.85 -45.34
N ASP A 75 23.79 29.77 -45.51
CA ASP A 75 23.63 31.27 -45.41
C ASP A 75 22.18 31.78 -45.02
N ARG A 76 21.52 32.68 -45.79
CA ARG A 76 20.24 33.46 -45.59
C ARG A 76 19.52 33.79 -46.94
N PRO A 77 18.42 34.62 -47.14
CA PRO A 77 17.83 35.72 -46.31
C PRO A 77 16.26 35.94 -46.32
N ASP A 78 15.79 37.01 -45.62
CA ASP A 78 14.67 37.98 -45.86
C ASP A 78 13.18 37.54 -46.13
N ALA A 79 12.11 38.34 -45.88
CA ALA A 79 11.84 39.56 -45.08
C ALA A 79 10.29 39.84 -44.99
N GLY A 80 9.80 40.74 -44.09
CA GLY A 80 8.39 41.26 -44.10
C GLY A 80 7.85 41.89 -42.79
N ASP A 81 7.02 42.94 -42.93
CA ASP A 81 6.30 43.78 -41.90
C ASP A 81 5.03 44.38 -42.62
N PRO A 82 4.05 45.16 -42.08
CA PRO A 82 3.82 45.69 -40.72
C PRO A 82 2.33 45.70 -40.21
N SER A 83 2.06 46.38 -39.07
CA SER A 83 0.80 47.11 -38.69
C SER A 83 -0.43 46.30 -38.18
N ASP A 84 -1.38 46.83 -37.35
CA ASP A 84 -1.54 48.18 -36.77
C ASP A 84 -2.43 48.27 -35.48
N LEU A 85 -2.31 49.40 -34.75
CA LEU A 85 -3.28 50.12 -33.86
C LEU A 85 -4.03 49.52 -32.62
N LEU A 86 -3.86 50.22 -31.48
CA LEU A 86 -4.84 50.54 -30.38
C LEU A 86 -5.37 49.39 -29.46
N GLU A 87 -5.83 49.60 -28.21
CA GLU A 87 -6.16 50.81 -27.41
C GLU A 87 -5.64 50.74 -25.94
N LYS A 88 -6.22 51.46 -24.93
CA LYS A 88 -5.50 51.76 -23.65
C LYS A 88 -6.36 51.93 -22.37
N LYS A 89 -5.75 51.58 -21.21
CA LYS A 89 -6.15 51.82 -19.77
C LYS A 89 -7.14 50.79 -19.16
N PRO A 90 -7.25 50.70 -17.80
CA PRO A 90 -6.52 51.42 -16.73
C PRO A 90 -5.56 50.53 -15.90
N SER A 91 -4.87 51.16 -14.95
CA SER A 91 -3.78 50.58 -14.16
C SER A 91 -4.12 50.45 -12.67
N ASP A 92 -3.70 49.36 -12.02
CA ASP A 92 -3.74 49.22 -10.56
C ASP A 92 -2.36 49.05 -9.90
N LYS A 93 -2.28 49.30 -8.59
CA LYS A 93 -1.03 49.65 -7.90
C LYS A 93 -0.26 48.43 -7.36
N LYS A 94 1.06 48.40 -7.61
CA LYS A 94 1.98 47.35 -7.12
C LYS A 94 2.25 47.50 -5.62
N GLN A 95 2.09 46.40 -4.88
CA GLN A 95 2.75 46.21 -3.58
C GLN A 95 4.23 45.87 -3.77
N HIS A 96 5.08 46.16 -2.78
CA HIS A 96 6.49 45.77 -2.80
C HIS A 96 6.65 44.27 -2.46
N PRO A 97 7.33 43.47 -3.30
CA PRO A 97 7.55 42.05 -3.01
C PRO A 97 8.64 41.87 -1.95
N THR A 98 8.47 40.84 -1.11
CA THR A 98 9.52 40.27 -0.27
C THR A 98 10.65 39.66 -1.12
N ALA A 99 11.83 39.47 -0.54
CA ALA A 99 13.02 39.03 -1.28
C ALA A 99 12.84 37.65 -1.92
N VAL A 100 12.86 37.61 -3.26
CA VAL A 100 12.70 36.38 -4.06
C VAL A 100 13.78 35.38 -3.69
N SER A 101 13.36 34.21 -3.18
CA SER A 101 14.26 33.17 -2.68
C SER A 101 14.50 32.08 -3.74
N PHE A 102 15.77 31.72 -3.96
CA PHE A 102 16.12 30.57 -4.80
C PHE A 102 15.77 29.26 -4.09
N VAL A 103 15.10 28.35 -4.80
CA VAL A 103 14.70 27.05 -4.27
C VAL A 103 15.92 26.09 -4.29
N PRO A 104 16.40 25.54 -3.15
CA PRO A 104 17.76 24.98 -3.08
C PRO A 104 18.10 23.73 -3.92
N TRP A 105 17.12 23.00 -4.47
CA TRP A 105 17.30 21.64 -5.01
C TRP A 105 17.15 21.48 -6.54
N THR A 106 16.41 22.34 -7.23
CA THR A 106 16.42 22.44 -8.72
C THR A 106 17.82 22.74 -9.28
N MET A 107 18.68 23.31 -8.43
CA MET A 107 20.10 23.54 -8.69
C MET A 107 20.88 22.29 -9.15
N SER A 108 20.46 21.04 -8.90
CA SER A 108 21.33 19.88 -9.18
C SER A 108 21.64 19.73 -10.68
N CYS A 109 20.62 19.62 -11.54
CA CYS A 109 20.83 19.52 -13.00
C CYS A 109 21.37 20.85 -13.57
N PHE A 110 20.75 21.97 -13.21
CA PHE A 110 21.11 23.31 -13.71
C PHE A 110 22.58 23.69 -13.42
N LEU A 111 23.10 23.35 -12.23
CA LEU A 111 24.52 23.60 -11.90
C LEU A 111 25.48 22.63 -12.59
N GLN A 112 25.04 21.42 -12.94
CA GLN A 112 25.84 20.49 -13.76
C GLN A 112 25.93 20.98 -15.21
N GLU A 113 24.80 21.32 -15.84
CA GLU A 113 24.75 21.82 -17.21
C GLU A 113 25.51 23.16 -17.37
N MET A 114 25.37 24.09 -16.42
CA MET A 114 26.10 25.36 -16.46
C MET A 114 27.49 25.33 -15.81
N ASN A 115 27.92 24.17 -15.29
CA ASN A 115 29.22 23.94 -14.63
C ASN A 115 29.54 24.96 -13.50
N ILE A 116 28.61 25.14 -12.55
CA ILE A 116 28.71 26.11 -11.45
C ILE A 116 28.76 25.37 -10.10
N ARG A 117 29.90 25.37 -9.42
CA ARG A 117 30.02 24.71 -8.10
C ARG A 117 29.50 25.60 -6.97
N LYS A 118 28.60 25.06 -6.12
CA LYS A 118 28.21 25.68 -4.84
C LYS A 118 29.47 25.85 -3.96
N LEU A 119 29.67 27.04 -3.40
CA LEU A 119 30.63 27.22 -2.30
C LEU A 119 30.19 26.35 -1.10
N PRO A 120 31.11 25.61 -0.45
CA PRO A 120 30.75 24.74 0.66
C PRO A 120 30.37 25.57 1.89
N ALA A 121 29.07 25.61 2.21
CA ALA A 121 28.62 26.10 3.50
C ALA A 121 29.28 25.25 4.62
N ARG A 122 29.80 25.90 5.68
CA ARG A 122 30.40 25.23 6.84
C ARG A 122 29.37 24.32 7.52
N ARG A 123 29.33 23.05 7.12
CA ARG A 123 28.58 21.96 7.76
C ARG A 123 29.57 20.85 8.11
N ASN A 124 29.54 20.40 9.35
CA ASN A 124 30.39 19.30 9.82
C ASN A 124 29.73 17.97 9.40
N PRO A 125 30.37 17.11 8.56
CA PRO A 125 29.69 15.96 7.97
C PRO A 125 29.23 14.88 8.96
N ASN A 126 29.81 14.85 10.16
CA ASN A 126 29.67 13.73 11.11
C ASN A 126 28.64 13.99 12.24
N ALA A 127 27.73 14.95 12.07
CA ALA A 127 26.68 15.23 13.05
C ALA A 127 25.36 14.58 12.64
N GLU A 128 24.96 13.49 13.32
CA GLU A 128 23.62 12.92 13.18
C GLU A 128 22.57 13.96 13.58
N GLN A 129 21.64 14.26 12.67
CA GLN A 129 20.54 15.19 12.92
C GLN A 129 19.24 14.42 13.09
N SER A 130 18.51 14.71 14.16
CA SER A 130 17.18 14.12 14.35
C SER A 130 16.26 14.45 13.18
N PHE A 131 15.29 13.57 12.89
CA PHE A 131 14.30 13.82 11.84
C PHE A 131 13.57 15.17 12.03
N ALA A 132 13.26 15.56 13.28
CA ALA A 132 12.67 16.86 13.57
C ALA A 132 13.62 18.04 13.26
N THR A 133 14.93 17.86 13.41
CA THR A 133 15.95 18.85 13.01
C THR A 133 16.05 18.93 11.49
N LEU A 134 16.06 17.79 10.79
CA LEU A 134 16.10 17.73 9.33
C LEU A 134 14.83 18.33 8.70
N LEU A 135 13.66 18.05 9.27
CA LEU A 135 12.37 18.57 8.80
C LEU A 135 12.26 20.09 9.03
N ARG A 136 12.62 20.61 10.22
CA ARG A 136 12.64 22.07 10.48
C ARG A 136 13.64 22.82 9.60
N ASN A 137 14.77 22.19 9.28
CA ASN A 137 15.77 22.73 8.36
C ASN A 137 15.51 22.34 6.89
N SER A 138 14.38 21.69 6.59
CA SER A 138 14.03 21.33 5.22
C SER A 138 13.61 22.59 4.47
N PRO A 139 13.98 22.71 3.19
CA PRO A 139 13.52 23.82 2.35
C PRO A 139 11.98 23.90 2.25
N PHE A 140 11.26 22.79 2.40
CA PHE A 140 9.80 22.74 2.43
C PHE A 140 9.19 23.48 3.64
N ILE A 141 9.74 23.27 4.84
CA ILE A 141 9.29 24.03 6.04
C ILE A 141 9.76 25.50 5.97
N GLN A 142 10.89 25.79 5.31
CA GLN A 142 11.37 27.16 5.07
C GLN A 142 10.55 27.91 3.99
N LEU A 143 9.86 27.17 3.11
CA LEU A 143 8.88 27.69 2.15
C LEU A 143 7.58 28.18 2.82
N GLY A 144 7.32 27.81 4.08
CA GLY A 144 6.27 28.40 4.91
C GLY A 144 4.88 28.34 4.29
N ASP A 145 4.13 29.45 4.39
CA ASP A 145 2.85 29.61 3.69
C ASP A 145 3.08 29.80 2.17
N PHE A 146 2.20 29.19 1.38
CA PHE A 146 2.28 29.15 -0.08
C PHE A 146 1.50 30.28 -0.76
N GLU A 147 0.44 30.81 -0.12
CA GLU A 147 -0.43 31.80 -0.76
C GLU A 147 0.36 33.04 -1.22
N SER A 148 0.29 33.33 -2.53
CA SER A 148 0.95 34.47 -3.17
C SER A 148 2.48 34.52 -3.05
N ARG A 149 3.16 33.44 -2.68
CA ARG A 149 4.62 33.43 -2.48
C ARG A 149 5.40 33.39 -3.80
N GLU A 150 6.42 34.24 -3.93
CA GLU A 150 7.24 34.31 -5.15
C GLU A 150 8.46 33.38 -5.11
N VAL A 151 8.65 32.62 -6.18
CA VAL A 151 9.76 31.66 -6.38
C VAL A 151 10.39 31.83 -7.76
N ILE A 152 11.53 31.17 -8.00
CA ILE A 152 12.21 31.12 -9.29
C ILE A 152 12.14 29.69 -9.83
N GLY A 153 11.70 29.54 -11.07
CA GLY A 153 11.67 28.28 -11.79
C GLY A 153 12.53 28.31 -13.06
N VAL A 154 12.72 27.13 -13.65
CA VAL A 154 13.40 26.90 -14.93
C VAL A 154 12.38 26.36 -15.93
N VAL A 155 12.29 26.94 -17.12
CA VAL A 155 11.48 26.37 -18.22
C VAL A 155 12.14 25.07 -18.70
N ILE A 156 11.49 23.92 -18.50
CA ILE A 156 11.94 22.62 -19.04
C ILE A 156 11.48 22.46 -20.49
N GLU A 157 10.25 22.84 -20.78
CA GLU A 157 9.60 22.60 -22.06
C GLU A 157 8.61 23.71 -22.39
N ASN A 158 8.43 23.96 -23.68
CA ASN A 158 7.54 24.97 -24.24
C ASN A 158 6.73 24.26 -25.33
N VAL A 159 5.44 24.05 -25.07
CA VAL A 159 4.56 23.25 -25.93
C VAL A 159 3.79 24.20 -26.84
N ASN A 160 4.03 24.06 -28.15
CA ASN A 160 3.35 24.78 -29.23
C ASN A 160 3.38 26.33 -29.12
N ASP A 161 4.35 26.91 -28.39
CA ASP A 161 4.42 28.33 -28.04
C ASP A 161 3.21 28.87 -27.25
N THR A 162 2.32 28.00 -26.75
CA THR A 162 1.18 28.38 -25.91
C THR A 162 1.47 28.21 -24.43
N ASP A 163 2.16 27.12 -24.02
CA ASP A 163 2.24 26.71 -22.61
C ASP A 163 3.66 26.30 -22.19
N LEU A 164 4.11 26.86 -21.07
CA LEU A 164 5.44 26.67 -20.49
C LEU A 164 5.37 25.71 -19.31
N TYR A 165 6.12 24.61 -19.39
CA TYR A 165 6.33 23.67 -18.30
C TYR A 165 7.55 24.11 -17.48
N ILE A 166 7.32 24.47 -16.22
CA ILE A 166 8.28 25.17 -15.37
C ILE A 166 8.53 24.38 -14.09
N ASP A 167 9.78 24.01 -13.86
CA ASP A 167 10.23 23.40 -12.61
C ASP A 167 10.74 24.48 -11.64
N PHE A 168 10.06 24.58 -10.50
CA PHE A 168 10.43 25.42 -9.36
C PHE A 168 10.84 24.58 -8.14
N GLY A 169 10.97 23.25 -8.29
CA GLY A 169 11.28 22.28 -7.24
C GLY A 169 10.06 21.57 -6.67
N GLY A 170 8.84 21.88 -7.15
CA GLY A 170 7.61 21.23 -6.69
C GLY A 170 7.62 19.71 -6.83
N LYS A 171 6.68 19.05 -6.13
CA LYS A 171 6.36 17.63 -6.32
C LYS A 171 5.95 17.33 -7.77
N PHE A 172 5.36 18.33 -8.42
CA PHE A 172 4.98 18.38 -9.82
C PHE A 172 5.45 19.72 -10.43
N HIS A 173 5.48 19.78 -11.75
CA HIS A 173 5.76 21.02 -12.47
C HIS A 173 4.57 21.98 -12.40
N CYS A 174 4.83 23.26 -12.68
CA CYS A 174 3.79 24.25 -12.95
C CYS A 174 3.66 24.42 -14.48
N VAL A 175 2.43 24.47 -14.98
CA VAL A 175 2.14 24.89 -16.36
C VAL A 175 1.66 26.34 -16.33
N CYS A 176 2.24 27.19 -17.16
CA CYS A 176 1.86 28.60 -17.28
C CYS A 176 1.73 28.99 -18.76
N PRO A 177 0.66 29.71 -19.17
CA PRO A 177 0.55 30.20 -20.54
C PRO A 177 1.68 31.20 -20.86
N GLN A 178 2.24 31.08 -22.07
CA GLN A 178 3.27 31.97 -22.58
C GLN A 178 2.66 33.34 -22.95
N PRO A 179 3.23 34.48 -22.51
CA PRO A 179 2.80 35.80 -22.97
C PRO A 179 3.14 35.98 -24.46
N ALA A 180 2.16 36.36 -25.28
CA ALA A 180 2.30 36.42 -26.75
C ALA A 180 3.46 37.30 -27.28
N GLU A 181 3.94 38.28 -26.50
CA GLU A 181 5.07 39.15 -26.85
C GLU A 181 6.44 38.63 -26.35
N GLN A 182 6.50 37.46 -25.70
CA GLN A 182 7.71 36.96 -25.01
C GLN A 182 7.86 35.45 -25.14
N HIS A 183 8.72 35.01 -26.08
CA HIS A 183 9.14 33.62 -26.17
C HIS A 183 10.15 33.25 -25.06
N TYR A 184 9.94 32.12 -24.39
CA TYR A 184 10.83 31.59 -23.36
C TYR A 184 11.46 30.26 -23.83
N PRO A 185 12.74 30.26 -24.25
CA PRO A 185 13.43 29.02 -24.60
C PRO A 185 13.72 28.17 -23.36
N ARG A 186 13.83 26.85 -23.55
CA ARG A 186 14.25 25.88 -22.52
C ARG A 186 15.53 26.34 -21.79
N GLY A 187 15.54 26.20 -20.47
CA GLY A 187 16.59 26.71 -19.59
C GLY A 187 16.40 28.16 -19.11
N SER A 188 15.37 28.87 -19.59
CA SER A 188 15.07 30.23 -19.13
C SER A 188 14.70 30.27 -17.65
N LEU A 189 15.31 31.19 -16.89
CA LEU A 189 14.93 31.48 -15.51
C LEU A 189 13.72 32.43 -15.48
N VAL A 190 12.67 32.02 -14.77
CA VAL A 190 11.39 32.72 -14.69
C VAL A 190 10.97 32.93 -13.24
N ARG A 191 10.26 34.03 -12.97
CA ARG A 191 9.62 34.27 -11.68
C ARG A 191 8.21 33.73 -11.71
N LEU A 192 7.86 32.92 -10.73
CA LEU A 192 6.49 32.46 -10.49
C LEU A 192 5.95 33.07 -9.19
N ARG A 193 4.64 33.25 -9.12
CA ARG A 193 3.91 33.41 -7.86
C ARG A 193 3.05 32.17 -7.64
N LEU A 194 3.41 31.36 -6.64
CA LEU A 194 2.63 30.18 -6.27
C LEU A 194 1.26 30.59 -5.71
N ARG A 195 0.28 29.73 -5.92
CA ARG A 195 -1.06 29.81 -5.33
C ARG A 195 -1.41 28.50 -4.62
N ASP A 196 -1.24 27.37 -5.31
CA ASP A 196 -1.47 26.02 -4.80
C ASP A 196 -0.34 25.09 -5.27
N PRO A 197 0.41 24.41 -4.37
CA PRO A 197 1.47 23.49 -4.78
C PRO A 197 0.97 22.14 -5.35
N GLU A 198 -0.31 21.78 -5.24
CA GLU A 198 -0.87 20.52 -5.77
C GLU A 198 -2.38 20.68 -6.08
N MET A 199 -2.70 21.28 -7.24
CA MET A 199 -4.08 21.57 -7.61
C MET A 199 -4.90 20.28 -7.85
N THR A 200 -6.20 20.30 -7.56
CA THR A 200 -7.15 19.23 -7.96
C THR A 200 -8.39 19.85 -8.58
N ASN A 201 -8.41 19.87 -9.92
CA ASN A 201 -9.39 20.61 -10.69
C ASN A 201 -10.72 19.84 -10.86
N LYS A 202 -11.84 20.57 -10.87
CA LYS A 202 -13.12 20.04 -11.37
C LYS A 202 -13.32 20.49 -12.81
N PHE A 203 -13.15 19.57 -13.76
CA PHE A 203 -13.59 19.82 -15.14
C PHE A 203 -15.10 20.11 -15.16
N MET A 204 -15.55 21.08 -15.96
CA MET A 204 -16.90 21.68 -15.88
C MET A 204 -18.11 20.75 -16.17
N ILE A 205 -17.87 19.44 -16.33
CA ILE A 205 -18.90 18.41 -16.56
C ILE A 205 -18.86 17.33 -15.44
N ASN A 206 -17.81 17.26 -14.62
CA ASN A 206 -17.63 16.22 -13.60
C ASN A 206 -17.78 16.79 -12.17
N THR A 207 -18.67 16.18 -11.38
CA THR A 207 -18.96 16.63 -10.00
C THR A 207 -17.92 16.17 -8.98
N LYS A 208 -17.12 15.13 -9.30
CA LYS A 208 -15.91 14.74 -8.55
C LYS A 208 -14.70 15.52 -9.07
N GLY A 209 -13.82 15.95 -8.16
CA GLY A 209 -12.52 16.51 -8.54
C GLY A 209 -11.62 15.44 -9.14
N ILE A 210 -10.80 15.81 -10.12
CA ILE A 210 -9.87 14.92 -10.80
C ILE A 210 -8.47 15.50 -10.60
N SER A 211 -7.58 14.74 -9.98
CA SER A 211 -6.23 15.21 -9.64
C SER A 211 -5.30 15.19 -10.85
N LEU A 212 -5.42 16.21 -11.70
CA LEU A 212 -4.31 16.73 -12.50
C LEU A 212 -3.40 17.52 -11.57
N CYS A 213 -2.43 16.84 -10.95
CA CYS A 213 -1.68 17.34 -9.79
C CYS A 213 -0.67 18.49 -10.07
N GLU A 214 -0.83 19.24 -11.16
CA GLU A 214 0.04 20.37 -11.49
C GLU A 214 -0.06 21.47 -10.42
N ALA A 215 1.02 22.23 -10.23
CA ALA A 215 1.02 23.34 -9.30
C ALA A 215 0.41 24.60 -9.94
N ASP A 216 -0.52 25.27 -9.25
CA ASP A 216 -1.03 26.59 -9.65
C ASP A 216 0.02 27.66 -9.32
N ALA A 217 0.53 28.30 -10.36
CA ALA A 217 1.30 29.53 -10.24
C ALA A 217 0.97 30.51 -11.35
N THR A 218 1.23 31.79 -11.09
CA THR A 218 1.18 32.85 -12.12
C THR A 218 2.60 33.22 -12.53
N LEU A 219 2.91 33.13 -13.83
CA LEU A 219 4.15 33.63 -14.40
C LEU A 219 4.24 35.17 -14.25
N LEU A 220 5.32 35.64 -13.62
CA LEU A 220 5.60 37.06 -13.39
C LEU A 220 6.63 37.64 -14.39
N GLY A 221 7.14 36.82 -15.31
CA GLY A 221 8.13 37.20 -16.33
C GLY A 221 9.56 36.71 -16.04
N PRO A 222 10.57 37.20 -16.79
CA PRO A 222 11.92 36.64 -16.80
C PRO A 222 12.74 37.11 -15.59
N TYR A 223 13.50 36.20 -14.98
CA TYR A 223 14.39 36.51 -13.87
C TYR A 223 15.74 37.07 -14.37
N ARG A 224 15.84 38.40 -14.46
CA ARG A 224 17.06 39.12 -14.92
C ARG A 224 18.17 39.23 -13.86
N GLY A 225 18.29 38.25 -12.94
CA GLY A 225 19.36 38.23 -11.93
C GLY A 225 20.68 37.70 -12.51
N ARG A 226 21.81 38.34 -12.13
CA ARG A 226 23.14 37.96 -12.64
C ARG A 226 23.75 36.85 -11.78
N VAL A 227 23.88 35.65 -12.33
CA VAL A 227 24.61 34.53 -11.69
C VAL A 227 26.11 34.73 -11.91
N THR A 228 26.87 34.94 -10.83
CA THR A 228 28.33 35.06 -10.89
C THR A 228 29.01 33.70 -10.79
N ARG A 229 29.79 33.32 -11.81
CA ARG A 229 30.81 32.26 -11.69
C ARG A 229 31.98 32.77 -10.84
N ASN A 230 32.69 31.85 -10.16
CA ASN A 230 33.93 32.19 -9.45
C ASN A 230 35.06 32.45 -10.46
N PRO A 231 36.00 33.38 -10.17
CA PRO A 231 37.07 33.74 -11.09
C PRO A 231 38.29 32.81 -10.96
N THR A 232 38.43 31.88 -11.90
CA THR A 232 39.71 31.32 -12.35
C THR A 232 39.64 31.12 -13.86
N ASP A 233 40.75 31.43 -14.54
CA ASP A 233 41.10 31.08 -15.92
C ASP A 233 40.39 31.84 -17.07
N GLU A 234 41.01 32.98 -17.40
CA GLU A 234 41.14 33.68 -18.70
C GLU A 234 39.91 34.24 -19.45
N GLU A 235 40.14 35.35 -20.17
CA GLU A 235 39.13 36.12 -20.89
C GLU A 235 38.83 35.55 -22.29
N LEU A 236 37.55 35.35 -22.59
CA LEU A 236 37.04 35.22 -23.96
C LEU A 236 35.82 36.11 -24.14
N THR A 237 35.96 37.14 -24.98
CA THR A 237 34.94 38.17 -25.20
C THR A 237 33.76 37.63 -26.02
N VAL A 238 32.54 37.85 -25.52
CA VAL A 238 31.28 37.64 -26.25
C VAL A 238 30.74 39.02 -26.65
N PRO A 239 30.32 39.26 -27.92
CA PRO A 239 30.13 40.61 -28.44
C PRO A 239 28.91 41.36 -27.87
N THR A 240 29.05 42.68 -27.78
CA THR A 240 28.01 43.62 -27.32
C THR A 240 27.43 44.41 -28.50
N VAL A 241 26.10 44.55 -28.53
CA VAL A 241 25.34 45.44 -29.42
C VAL A 241 24.21 46.01 -28.52
N PHE A 242 24.28 47.22 -27.95
CA PHE A 242 24.19 48.55 -28.58
C PHE A 242 23.01 48.64 -29.56
N GLY A 243 21.80 49.09 -29.21
CA GLY A 243 21.40 49.92 -28.06
C GLY A 243 21.68 51.40 -28.35
N ASP A 244 20.63 52.23 -28.39
CA ASP A 244 20.74 53.68 -28.65
C ASP A 244 19.78 54.51 -27.79
N SER A 245 20.03 55.83 -27.70
CA SER A 245 19.66 56.63 -26.53
C SER A 245 19.47 58.14 -26.80
N ARG A 246 18.37 58.71 -26.27
CA ARG A 246 18.11 60.16 -26.09
C ARG A 246 17.14 60.30 -24.90
N SER A 247 17.20 61.25 -23.97
CA SER A 247 18.22 62.27 -23.61
C SER A 247 17.93 62.77 -22.16
N ALA A 248 18.86 63.51 -21.53
CA ALA A 248 18.82 63.99 -20.12
C ALA A 248 17.82 65.15 -19.85
N PRO A 249 17.63 65.74 -18.61
CA PRO A 249 18.27 65.50 -17.29
C PRO A 249 17.28 65.44 -16.06
N ARG A 250 17.78 65.65 -14.80
CA ARG A 250 17.01 65.69 -13.51
C ARG A 250 16.54 67.12 -13.10
N PRO A 251 15.54 67.28 -12.21
CA PRO A 251 15.73 67.58 -10.75
C PRO A 251 14.99 66.56 -9.82
N ALA A 252 15.05 66.48 -8.47
CA ALA A 252 14.96 67.43 -7.32
C ALA A 252 13.51 67.95 -7.06
N THR A 253 12.92 68.09 -5.85
CA THR A 253 13.34 68.06 -4.41
C THR A 253 12.20 67.55 -3.44
N GLU A 254 12.51 67.45 -2.13
CA GLU A 254 11.76 67.83 -0.87
C GLU A 254 10.33 68.45 -0.97
N ASN A 255 9.42 68.45 0.05
CA ASN A 255 9.33 67.85 1.40
C ASN A 255 7.87 67.89 1.98
N ASP A 256 7.64 67.17 3.09
CA ASP A 256 6.70 67.36 4.23
C ASP A 256 5.30 68.05 4.15
N SER A 257 4.35 67.44 4.90
CA SER A 257 3.18 68.06 5.60
C SER A 257 1.99 68.59 4.75
N VAL A 258 0.77 68.88 5.25
CA VAL A 258 0.22 69.19 6.59
C VAL A 258 -1.15 68.49 6.87
N CYS A 259 -1.55 68.43 8.16
CA CYS A 259 -2.77 67.88 8.77
C CYS A 259 -4.17 68.50 8.41
N CYS A 260 -5.22 67.86 8.97
CA CYS A 260 -6.60 68.32 9.31
C CYS A 260 -7.69 68.29 8.21
N VAL A 261 -8.64 67.34 8.22
CA VAL A 261 -9.87 67.24 9.08
C VAL A 261 -10.77 68.50 8.95
N PRO A 262 -11.98 68.40 8.34
CA PRO A 262 -13.18 67.74 8.91
C PRO A 262 -13.84 66.70 7.97
N ALA A 263 -14.62 65.68 8.36
CA ALA A 263 -15.47 65.35 9.53
C ALA A 263 -17.00 65.51 9.29
N VAL A 264 -17.65 64.42 8.85
CA VAL A 264 -19.09 64.10 9.02
C VAL A 264 -19.21 62.60 9.32
N LEU A 265 -20.21 62.17 10.10
CA LEU A 265 -20.37 60.78 10.55
C LEU A 265 -21.35 59.97 9.68
N MET A 266 -21.16 58.65 9.63
CA MET A 266 -22.19 57.71 10.10
C MET A 266 -21.62 56.36 10.56
N ASN A 267 -22.47 55.53 11.19
CA ASN A 267 -22.15 54.29 11.91
C ASN A 267 -21.73 53.14 10.95
N SER A 268 -21.06 52.07 11.40
CA SER A 268 -21.08 51.46 12.75
C SER A 268 -19.74 50.86 13.23
N LYS A 269 -19.60 50.75 14.56
CA LYS A 269 -18.50 50.16 15.32
C LYS A 269 -19.01 48.85 16.00
N VAL A 270 -18.20 47.93 16.54
CA VAL A 270 -17.06 48.11 17.48
C VAL A 270 -15.91 47.12 17.23
N MET A 271 -14.68 47.60 17.47
CA MET A 271 -13.42 46.82 17.53
C MET A 271 -12.82 46.82 18.94
N MET A 272 -11.88 45.89 19.17
CA MET A 272 -10.60 46.01 19.89
C MET A 272 -10.11 47.45 20.19
N PRO A 273 -9.31 47.75 21.27
CA PRO A 273 -7.93 47.23 21.38
C PRO A 273 -7.28 47.16 22.80
N LEU A 274 -5.96 46.88 22.83
CA LEU A 274 -5.05 47.00 24.00
C LEU A 274 -4.54 48.45 24.19
N ARG A 275 -4.19 48.84 25.44
CA ARG A 275 -2.82 49.26 25.87
C ARG A 275 -2.76 49.75 27.34
N HIS A 276 -1.55 49.65 27.93
CA HIS A 276 -0.94 50.22 29.17
C HIS A 276 -1.82 51.04 30.17
N THR A 277 -1.59 51.04 31.50
CA THR A 277 -0.30 51.32 32.18
C THR A 277 -0.30 50.96 33.69
N VAL A 278 0.86 50.50 34.22
CA VAL A 278 1.42 50.46 35.61
C VAL A 278 0.51 50.56 36.88
N ALA A 279 0.90 49.75 37.90
CA ALA A 279 0.56 49.73 39.35
C ALA A 279 -0.62 48.83 39.79
N GLY A 280 -0.41 47.95 40.79
CA GLY A 280 -1.49 47.06 41.28
C GLY A 280 -1.20 45.80 42.13
N VAL A 281 0.00 45.63 42.72
CA VAL A 281 0.26 44.81 43.94
C VAL A 281 -0.41 43.41 44.09
N LYS A 282 0.41 42.36 43.87
CA LYS A 282 0.46 41.03 44.55
C LYS A 282 -0.52 39.87 44.22
N ASN A 283 0.14 38.70 44.14
CA ASN A 283 -0.24 37.35 44.61
C ASN A 283 -0.91 36.32 43.66
N LYS A 284 -0.22 35.17 43.56
CA LYS A 284 -0.70 33.80 43.27
C LYS A 284 -1.46 33.57 41.94
N LEU A 285 -0.71 33.15 40.92
CA LEU A 285 -0.78 31.74 40.47
C LEU A 285 0.50 31.38 39.70
N ASN A 286 1.32 30.47 40.22
CA ASN A 286 2.54 30.02 39.55
C ASN A 286 2.85 28.57 39.97
N LEU A 287 1.99 27.62 39.57
CA LEU A 287 2.13 26.21 39.89
C LEU A 287 1.37 25.32 38.88
N CYS A 288 1.95 25.08 37.70
CA CYS A 288 1.57 23.98 36.78
C CYS A 288 2.57 23.76 35.62
N PHE A 289 3.88 23.95 35.85
CA PHE A 289 4.92 23.69 34.83
C PHE A 289 6.18 23.03 35.43
N ALA A 290 5.98 21.85 36.03
CA ALA A 290 7.04 20.91 36.39
C ALA A 290 6.46 19.47 36.41
N LEU A 291 7.32 18.46 36.20
CA LEU A 291 7.04 17.00 36.21
C LEU A 291 6.43 16.37 34.95
N ILE A 292 7.23 16.31 33.87
CA ILE A 292 7.41 15.04 33.13
C ILE A 292 8.91 14.84 32.89
N PHE A 293 9.59 14.11 33.80
CA PHE A 293 10.78 13.30 33.51
C PHE A 293 11.18 12.46 34.75
N VAL A 294 11.87 11.34 34.53
CA VAL A 294 12.52 10.45 35.53
C VAL A 294 11.63 9.47 36.33
N ASN A 295 11.30 8.34 35.69
CA ASN A 295 11.78 6.98 36.01
C ASN A 295 11.42 6.25 37.34
N ARG A 296 10.87 5.02 37.15
CA ARG A 296 11.15 3.75 37.88
C ARG A 296 10.68 3.51 39.34
N PHE A 297 10.16 2.28 39.53
CA PHE A 297 9.97 1.48 40.75
C PHE A 297 9.06 2.01 41.88
N GLY A 298 7.89 1.35 42.01
CA GLY A 298 7.62 0.48 43.17
C GLY A 298 6.95 1.08 44.41
N VAL A 299 5.65 0.76 44.56
CA VAL A 299 4.86 0.68 45.82
C VAL A 299 4.71 1.98 46.62
N TRP A 300 3.46 2.40 46.86
CA TRP A 300 2.84 2.68 48.17
C TRP A 300 1.42 3.22 47.92
N GLU A 301 0.43 2.75 48.69
CA GLU A 301 -0.99 3.08 48.50
C GLU A 301 -1.50 4.17 49.49
N LEU A 302 -2.81 4.44 49.41
CA LEU A 302 -3.72 4.80 50.52
C LEU A 302 -3.91 6.26 50.98
N GLU A 303 -3.09 7.26 50.61
CA GLU A 303 -3.37 8.65 51.08
C GLU A 303 -4.28 9.50 50.15
N LEU A 304 -4.40 9.20 48.85
CA LEU A 304 -5.24 10.03 47.95
C LEU A 304 -6.77 9.80 48.10
N CYS A 305 -7.22 8.66 48.62
CA CYS A 305 -8.65 8.31 48.61
C CYS A 305 -9.50 9.09 49.64
N GLU A 306 -8.96 9.39 50.81
CA GLU A 306 -9.73 10.05 51.88
C GLU A 306 -10.01 11.54 51.58
N LEU A 307 -9.09 12.25 50.93
CA LEU A 307 -9.34 13.63 50.49
C LEU A 307 -10.50 13.70 49.47
N CYS A 308 -10.54 12.76 48.52
CA CYS A 308 -11.63 12.66 47.55
C CYS A 308 -12.97 12.30 48.21
N ARG A 309 -12.98 11.40 49.20
CA ARG A 309 -14.18 11.14 50.01
C ARG A 309 -14.67 12.39 50.72
N PHE A 310 -13.80 13.11 51.43
CA PHE A 310 -14.18 14.31 52.19
C PHE A 310 -14.81 15.39 51.29
N MET A 311 -14.32 15.55 50.07
CA MET A 311 -14.92 16.45 49.08
C MET A 311 -16.31 15.99 48.60
N ILE A 312 -16.48 14.70 48.30
CA ILE A 312 -17.75 14.15 47.77
C ILE A 312 -18.85 14.14 48.86
N THR A 313 -18.54 13.69 50.07
CA THR A 313 -19.53 13.52 51.14
C THR A 313 -20.10 14.86 51.65
N LYS A 314 -19.41 15.99 51.43
CA LYS A 314 -19.88 17.30 51.90
C LYS A 314 -20.76 18.07 50.91
N GLN A 315 -20.99 17.54 49.70
CA GLN A 315 -21.78 18.21 48.65
C GLN A 315 -23.15 17.56 48.38
N PHE A 316 -23.43 16.39 48.96
CA PHE A 316 -24.74 15.72 48.89
C PHE A 316 -25.17 15.23 50.27
N GLY A 317 -26.01 16.01 50.96
CA GLY A 317 -26.60 15.65 52.26
C GLY A 317 -27.77 16.55 52.61
N SER A 318 -28.88 15.95 53.06
CA SER A 318 -30.22 16.55 53.22
C SER A 318 -30.88 16.95 51.88
N SER A 319 -32.15 16.63 51.62
CA SER A 319 -33.11 15.75 52.30
C SER A 319 -34.26 15.44 51.33
N ALA A 320 -34.87 14.25 51.42
CA ALA A 320 -35.91 13.82 50.49
C ALA A 320 -37.25 13.56 51.20
N GLN A 321 -38.21 14.49 51.06
CA GLN A 321 -39.66 14.28 51.08
C GLN A 321 -40.38 15.62 50.92
N GLU A 322 -41.24 15.77 49.90
CA GLU A 322 -42.66 16.12 50.05
C GLU A 322 -43.41 16.08 48.69
N SER A 323 -44.73 16.28 48.73
CA SER A 323 -45.69 15.95 47.67
C SER A 323 -45.92 17.05 46.62
N ALA A 324 -46.53 16.66 45.49
CA ALA A 324 -46.87 17.57 44.41
C ALA A 324 -48.14 18.42 44.68
N SER A 325 -48.11 19.68 44.26
CA SER A 325 -49.28 20.51 43.93
C SER A 325 -48.86 21.70 43.06
N ASP A 326 -49.69 22.10 42.10
CA ASP A 326 -49.47 23.31 41.30
C ASP A 326 -49.40 24.59 42.16
N TYR A 327 -48.52 25.52 41.78
CA TYR A 327 -48.83 26.95 41.85
C TYR A 327 -47.96 27.74 40.88
N SER A 328 -48.57 28.72 40.18
CA SER A 328 -47.87 29.61 39.26
C SER A 328 -47.69 31.00 39.87
N SER A 329 -46.46 31.50 39.84
CA SER A 329 -46.07 32.92 39.76
C SER A 329 -44.53 32.98 39.71
N GLY A 330 -43.98 34.03 39.10
CA GLY A 330 -42.56 34.09 38.83
C GLY A 330 -41.76 34.78 39.94
N ASP A 331 -40.63 34.19 40.33
CA ASP A 331 -39.38 34.94 40.33
C ASP A 331 -38.19 34.02 40.02
N ALA A 332 -38.00 33.73 38.72
CA ALA A 332 -36.97 32.82 38.25
C ALA A 332 -35.60 33.53 38.23
N LEU A 333 -34.95 33.59 39.39
CA LEU A 333 -33.55 34.04 39.53
C LEU A 333 -32.66 33.27 38.55
N GLN A 334 -32.33 33.94 37.45
CA GLN A 334 -31.78 33.32 36.25
C GLN A 334 -30.32 32.94 36.49
N LYS A 335 -30.10 31.74 37.07
CA LYS A 335 -28.77 31.09 37.08
C LYS A 335 -28.29 31.01 35.64
N ALA A 336 -27.33 31.88 35.30
CA ALA A 336 -26.74 31.90 33.97
C ALA A 336 -26.26 30.49 33.62
N SER A 337 -26.69 29.98 32.47
CA SER A 337 -26.27 28.66 32.00
C SER A 337 -24.74 28.63 31.96
N THR A 338 -24.13 27.73 32.72
CA THR A 338 -22.68 27.51 32.71
C THR A 338 -22.21 26.89 31.40
N TYR A 339 -23.14 26.47 30.54
CA TYR A 339 -22.89 25.91 29.22
C TYR A 339 -23.44 26.82 28.11
N PRO A 340 -22.82 26.82 26.91
CA PRO A 340 -23.36 27.47 25.73
C PRO A 340 -24.78 26.98 25.36
N PRO A 341 -25.53 27.74 24.54
CA PRO A 341 -26.80 27.28 23.98
C PRO A 341 -26.70 25.89 23.35
N ASN A 342 -27.75 25.09 23.55
CA ASN A 342 -27.93 23.73 23.02
C ASN A 342 -26.86 22.70 23.42
N PHE A 343 -25.91 23.03 24.31
CA PHE A 343 -24.87 22.09 24.77
C PHE A 343 -25.45 20.80 25.38
N ASN A 344 -26.55 20.90 26.13
CA ASN A 344 -27.23 19.73 26.69
C ASN A 344 -27.91 18.86 25.62
N GLU A 345 -28.34 19.45 24.50
CA GLU A 345 -28.99 18.75 23.39
C GLU A 345 -27.98 18.05 22.47
N TYR A 346 -26.80 18.65 22.29
CA TYR A 346 -25.79 18.18 21.34
C TYR A 346 -24.67 17.36 22.00
N VAL A 347 -24.29 17.67 23.25
CA VAL A 347 -23.15 17.04 23.95
C VAL A 347 -23.61 16.13 25.08
N LEU A 348 -24.58 16.55 25.89
CA LEU A 348 -25.11 15.76 27.02
C LEU A 348 -26.41 15.01 26.69
N LYS A 349 -26.59 14.65 25.41
CA LYS A 349 -27.80 14.00 24.90
C LYS A 349 -27.96 12.61 25.52
N SER A 350 -28.97 12.45 26.38
CA SER A 350 -29.28 11.16 27.01
C SER A 350 -29.70 10.12 25.95
N THR A 351 -29.10 8.93 26.03
CA THR A 351 -29.48 7.79 25.18
C THR A 351 -30.84 7.25 25.62
N GLN A 352 -31.77 7.06 24.70
CA GLN A 352 -33.09 6.48 25.00
C GLN A 352 -33.03 4.95 25.08
N GLN A 353 -32.54 4.31 24.01
CA GLN A 353 -32.33 2.87 23.93
C GLN A 353 -31.26 2.58 22.86
N LEU A 354 -30.59 1.42 22.93
CA LEU A 354 -29.78 0.91 21.83
C LEU A 354 -30.67 0.30 20.71
N PRO A 355 -30.19 0.20 19.47
CA PRO A 355 -30.94 -0.43 18.38
C PRO A 355 -31.30 -1.90 18.67
N ILE A 356 -32.42 -2.37 18.12
CA ILE A 356 -32.87 -3.76 18.26
C ILE A 356 -31.78 -4.71 17.74
N GLY A 357 -31.45 -5.73 18.53
CA GLY A 357 -30.38 -6.70 18.25
C GLY A 357 -29.01 -6.33 18.83
N VAL A 358 -28.78 -5.07 19.24
CA VAL A 358 -27.50 -4.66 19.84
C VAL A 358 -27.46 -5.05 21.32
N SER A 359 -26.95 -6.25 21.61
CA SER A 359 -26.82 -6.81 22.96
C SER A 359 -25.38 -7.14 23.38
N THR A 360 -24.48 -7.42 22.44
CA THR A 360 -23.08 -7.75 22.70
C THR A 360 -22.32 -6.53 23.24
N THR A 361 -21.81 -6.64 24.47
CA THR A 361 -20.92 -5.61 25.06
C THR A 361 -19.50 -5.78 24.54
N VAL A 362 -18.77 -4.67 24.36
CA VAL A 362 -17.36 -4.72 23.95
C VAL A 362 -16.51 -5.25 25.10
N LYS A 363 -15.87 -6.41 24.90
CA LYS A 363 -15.01 -7.08 25.87
C LYS A 363 -13.97 -7.94 25.16
N GLY A 364 -12.70 -7.78 25.51
CA GLY A 364 -11.61 -8.67 25.07
C GLY A 364 -11.39 -9.86 26.00
N TYR A 365 -10.54 -10.79 25.59
CA TYR A 365 -10.04 -11.85 26.44
C TYR A 365 -9.22 -11.28 27.60
N ASP A 366 -9.46 -11.82 28.80
CA ASP A 366 -8.78 -11.42 30.02
C ASP A 366 -7.74 -12.48 30.39
N PHE A 367 -6.45 -12.16 30.18
CA PHE A 367 -5.31 -13.05 30.44
C PHE A 367 -5.10 -13.40 31.91
N ASN A 368 -5.82 -12.77 32.86
CA ASN A 368 -5.84 -13.26 34.25
C ASN A 368 -6.49 -14.66 34.37
N ASN A 369 -7.26 -15.08 33.36
CA ASN A 369 -7.83 -16.44 33.25
C ASN A 369 -6.84 -17.46 32.63
N GLY A 370 -5.59 -17.05 32.36
CA GLY A 370 -4.54 -17.90 31.81
C GLY A 370 -4.30 -17.70 30.31
N LEU A 371 -3.81 -18.76 29.66
CA LEU A 371 -3.54 -18.80 28.22
C LEU A 371 -4.38 -19.89 27.55
N ASP A 372 -5.58 -19.52 27.13
CA ASP A 372 -6.46 -20.35 26.31
C ASP A 372 -6.66 -19.69 24.94
N TYR A 373 -6.07 -20.29 23.90
CA TYR A 373 -6.18 -19.81 22.52
C TYR A 373 -7.58 -19.99 21.91
N GLU A 374 -8.37 -20.95 22.38
CA GLU A 374 -9.74 -21.13 21.91
C GLU A 374 -10.65 -20.04 22.51
N ALA A 375 -10.56 -19.81 23.83
CA ALA A 375 -11.28 -18.72 24.48
C ALA A 375 -10.84 -17.33 24.00
N LEU A 376 -9.55 -17.14 23.68
CA LEU A 376 -9.03 -15.93 23.05
C LEU A 376 -9.67 -15.67 21.68
N LEU A 377 -9.71 -16.68 20.79
CA LEU A 377 -10.33 -16.53 19.47
C LEU A 377 -11.86 -16.38 19.56
N ASN A 378 -12.53 -17.07 20.49
CA ASN A 378 -13.95 -16.88 20.77
C ASN A 378 -14.27 -15.42 21.15
N SER A 379 -13.40 -14.77 21.92
CA SER A 379 -13.60 -13.38 22.35
C SER A 379 -13.49 -12.37 21.21
N PHE A 380 -12.97 -12.72 20.03
CA PHE A 380 -12.81 -11.76 18.93
C PHE A 380 -14.16 -11.22 18.46
N SER A 381 -15.23 -12.01 18.59
CA SER A 381 -16.62 -11.59 18.41
C SER A 381 -16.96 -10.27 19.14
N SER A 382 -16.53 -10.12 20.39
CA SER A 382 -16.78 -8.96 21.27
C SER A 382 -15.63 -7.94 21.35
N VAL A 383 -14.53 -8.10 20.60
CA VAL A 383 -13.38 -7.16 20.63
C VAL A 383 -13.63 -5.90 19.79
N GLY A 384 -14.38 -6.00 18.69
CA GLY A 384 -14.63 -4.90 17.75
C GLY A 384 -13.73 -4.93 16.49
N PHE A 385 -13.95 -3.96 15.61
CA PHE A 385 -13.22 -3.78 14.34
C PHE A 385 -13.08 -5.09 13.53
N GLN A 386 -11.90 -5.41 13.00
CA GLN A 386 -11.68 -6.62 12.20
C GLN A 386 -11.69 -7.92 13.03
N ALA A 387 -11.55 -7.86 14.35
CA ALA A 387 -11.69 -9.05 15.21
C ALA A 387 -13.15 -9.52 15.23
N THR A 388 -14.13 -8.61 15.33
CA THR A 388 -15.54 -8.97 15.19
C THR A 388 -15.86 -9.50 13.78
N GLN A 389 -15.19 -9.00 12.73
CA GLN A 389 -15.33 -9.59 11.39
C GLN A 389 -14.70 -10.99 11.28
N PHE A 390 -13.61 -11.28 12.00
CA PHE A 390 -13.08 -12.64 12.11
C PHE A 390 -14.07 -13.58 12.81
N GLY A 391 -14.71 -13.14 13.90
CA GLY A 391 -15.78 -13.90 14.56
C GLY A 391 -16.92 -14.24 13.60
N ARG A 392 -17.45 -13.23 12.90
CA ARG A 392 -18.50 -13.44 11.88
C ARG A 392 -18.05 -14.33 10.72
N ALA A 393 -16.76 -14.30 10.35
CA ALA A 393 -16.21 -15.21 9.34
C ALA A 393 -16.13 -16.66 9.83
N VAL A 394 -15.77 -16.88 11.11
CA VAL A 394 -15.85 -18.20 11.77
C VAL A 394 -17.29 -18.71 11.75
N ASP A 395 -18.26 -17.87 12.12
CA ASP A 395 -19.68 -18.24 12.13
C ASP A 395 -20.19 -18.58 10.72
N ALA A 396 -19.91 -17.72 9.72
CA ALA A 396 -20.30 -17.95 8.34
C ALA A 396 -19.70 -19.24 7.74
N VAL A 397 -18.42 -19.54 8.01
CA VAL A 397 -17.79 -20.81 7.57
C VAL A 397 -18.35 -22.01 8.32
N ASN A 398 -18.70 -21.86 9.61
CA ASN A 398 -19.42 -22.91 10.34
C ASN A 398 -20.79 -23.18 9.72
N MET A 399 -21.59 -22.15 9.43
CA MET A 399 -22.89 -22.28 8.75
C MET A 399 -22.76 -22.95 7.37
N MET A 400 -21.75 -22.58 6.57
CA MET A 400 -21.42 -23.27 5.31
C MET A 400 -21.19 -24.77 5.52
N LEU A 401 -20.39 -25.14 6.52
CA LEU A 401 -20.01 -26.52 6.82
C LEU A 401 -21.15 -27.35 7.45
N ASP A 402 -22.09 -26.72 8.14
CA ASP A 402 -23.32 -27.36 8.62
C ASP A 402 -24.30 -27.59 7.46
N LYS A 403 -24.55 -26.55 6.64
CA LYS A 403 -25.41 -26.65 5.45
C LYS A 403 -24.88 -27.68 4.44
N ARG A 404 -23.57 -27.93 4.42
CA ARG A 404 -22.91 -28.95 3.56
C ARG A 404 -23.26 -30.39 3.95
N VAL A 405 -23.45 -30.69 5.24
CA VAL A 405 -23.71 -32.05 5.74
C VAL A 405 -25.20 -32.37 5.96
N GLU A 406 -26.06 -31.35 5.92
CA GLU A 406 -27.51 -31.49 5.93
C GLU A 406 -28.00 -32.35 4.73
N GLN A 407 -28.96 -33.25 4.97
CA GLN A 407 -29.49 -34.09 3.88
C GLN A 407 -30.53 -33.34 3.04
N PRO A 408 -30.58 -33.56 1.71
CA PRO A 408 -31.67 -33.08 0.87
C PRO A 408 -33.04 -33.59 1.35
N ALA A 409 -33.99 -32.67 1.43
CA ALA A 409 -35.34 -32.88 1.95
C ALA A 409 -36.23 -33.66 0.97
N SER A 410 -36.04 -33.47 -0.35
CA SER A 410 -36.80 -34.17 -1.39
C SER A 410 -35.94 -35.08 -2.27
N LEU A 411 -36.60 -35.96 -3.02
CA LEU A 411 -35.98 -36.78 -4.07
C LEU A 411 -35.59 -35.93 -5.30
N GLU A 412 -36.31 -34.84 -5.56
CA GLU A 412 -36.06 -33.98 -6.72
C GLU A 412 -34.79 -33.12 -6.52
N GLU A 413 -34.58 -32.61 -5.30
CA GLU A 413 -33.29 -32.04 -4.88
C GLU A 413 -32.11 -33.01 -5.08
N ARG A 414 -32.31 -34.31 -4.87
CA ARG A 414 -31.28 -35.34 -5.10
C ARG A 414 -30.97 -35.49 -6.59
N ARG A 415 -32.00 -35.50 -7.45
CA ARG A 415 -31.86 -35.56 -8.91
C ARG A 415 -31.18 -34.32 -9.50
N GLN A 416 -31.61 -33.11 -9.12
CA GLN A 416 -31.04 -31.87 -9.66
C GLN A 416 -29.52 -31.76 -9.43
N SER A 417 -29.03 -32.29 -8.29
CA SER A 417 -27.62 -32.37 -7.95
C SER A 417 -26.87 -33.53 -8.64
N ALA A 418 -27.58 -34.57 -9.08
CA ALA A 418 -27.00 -35.65 -9.88
C ALA A 418 -26.67 -35.19 -11.32
N VAL A 419 -27.46 -34.28 -11.90
CA VAL A 419 -27.23 -33.74 -13.27
C VAL A 419 -25.80 -33.21 -13.45
N TYR A 420 -25.27 -32.46 -12.47
CA TYR A 420 -23.86 -32.03 -12.49
C TYR A 420 -22.88 -33.20 -12.31
N THR A 421 -23.19 -34.10 -11.36
CA THR A 421 -22.37 -35.28 -11.04
C THR A 421 -22.19 -36.21 -12.26
N GLU A 422 -23.18 -36.27 -13.16
CA GLU A 422 -23.16 -37.07 -14.38
C GLU A 422 -22.50 -36.36 -15.57
N SER A 423 -22.67 -35.03 -15.69
CA SER A 423 -22.25 -34.25 -16.86
C SER A 423 -20.83 -33.67 -16.81
N HIS A 424 -20.22 -33.54 -15.62
CA HIS A 424 -18.86 -33.01 -15.49
C HIS A 424 -17.79 -34.11 -15.61
N PRO A 425 -16.65 -33.90 -16.30
CA PRO A 425 -15.65 -34.94 -16.56
C PRO A 425 -15.17 -35.71 -15.30
N LEU A 426 -14.89 -35.00 -14.21
CA LEU A 426 -14.42 -35.60 -12.95
C LEU A 426 -15.49 -36.46 -12.22
N ARG A 427 -16.78 -36.30 -12.57
CA ARG A 427 -17.94 -36.94 -11.92
C ARG A 427 -17.91 -36.84 -10.39
N ARG A 428 -17.82 -35.62 -9.88
CA ARG A 428 -17.78 -35.32 -8.44
C ARG A 428 -19.19 -35.38 -7.84
N MET A 429 -19.37 -36.17 -6.79
CA MET A 429 -20.61 -36.20 -6.00
C MET A 429 -20.91 -34.81 -5.41
N SER A 430 -22.10 -34.27 -5.69
CA SER A 430 -22.57 -33.00 -5.14
C SER A 430 -22.93 -33.11 -3.64
N ASN A 431 -22.40 -32.18 -2.84
CA ASN A 431 -22.79 -31.95 -1.45
C ASN A 431 -23.99 -30.98 -1.37
N ASN A 432 -24.65 -30.90 -0.21
CA ASN A 432 -25.85 -30.05 -0.06
C ASN A 432 -25.54 -28.53 -0.10
N CYS A 433 -24.30 -28.15 0.25
CA CYS A 433 -23.73 -26.83 0.01
C CYS A 433 -22.39 -27.00 -0.70
N THR A 434 -22.27 -26.45 -1.91
CA THR A 434 -21.04 -26.48 -2.70
C THR A 434 -20.12 -25.36 -2.25
N LEU A 435 -18.93 -25.70 -1.73
CA LEU A 435 -17.98 -24.70 -1.23
C LEU A 435 -16.90 -24.38 -2.27
N PHE A 436 -16.88 -23.13 -2.71
CA PHE A 436 -15.84 -22.57 -3.57
C PHE A 436 -14.75 -21.94 -2.69
N LEU A 437 -13.52 -22.41 -2.80
CA LEU A 437 -12.35 -21.82 -2.15
C LEU A 437 -11.46 -21.18 -3.22
N SER A 438 -11.30 -19.86 -3.18
CA SER A 438 -10.58 -19.11 -4.21
C SER A 438 -9.41 -18.35 -3.61
N TYR A 439 -8.24 -18.40 -4.24
CA TYR A 439 -7.03 -17.77 -3.70
C TYR A 439 -6.08 -17.25 -4.78
N THR A 440 -5.39 -16.16 -4.47
CA THR A 440 -4.32 -15.58 -5.30
C THR A 440 -3.00 -16.37 -5.15
N SER A 441 -2.12 -16.30 -6.17
CA SER A 441 -0.85 -17.04 -6.22
C SER A 441 0.03 -16.89 -4.96
N ASN A 442 0.09 -15.69 -4.39
CA ASN A 442 0.85 -15.41 -3.17
C ASN A 442 0.45 -16.27 -1.94
N MET A 443 -0.76 -16.84 -1.93
CA MET A 443 -1.18 -17.82 -0.91
C MET A 443 -0.49 -19.17 -1.07
N VAL A 444 -0.12 -19.54 -2.29
CA VAL A 444 0.69 -20.73 -2.59
C VAL A 444 2.18 -20.44 -2.47
N SER A 445 2.64 -19.20 -2.76
CA SER A 445 4.02 -18.76 -2.51
C SER A 445 4.39 -18.87 -1.02
N CYS A 446 3.51 -18.45 -0.12
CA CYS A 446 3.71 -18.53 1.32
C CYS A 446 3.26 -19.89 1.92
N GLY A 447 3.26 -19.99 3.26
CA GLY A 447 2.84 -21.20 3.99
C GLY A 447 1.33 -21.47 4.00
N VAL A 448 0.49 -20.58 3.45
CA VAL A 448 -0.96 -20.83 3.33
C VAL A 448 -1.26 -22.01 2.40
N ARG A 449 -0.35 -22.33 1.47
CA ARG A 449 -0.34 -23.57 0.67
C ARG A 449 -0.73 -24.80 1.50
N ASP A 450 -0.03 -25.04 2.61
CA ASP A 450 -0.14 -26.31 3.34
C ASP A 450 -1.47 -26.39 4.12
N ILE A 451 -2.07 -25.22 4.40
CA ILE A 451 -3.41 -25.05 4.98
C ILE A 451 -4.49 -25.31 3.92
N ILE A 452 -4.32 -24.80 2.68
CA ILE A 452 -5.21 -25.11 1.55
C ILE A 452 -5.15 -26.62 1.24
N ARG A 453 -3.93 -27.17 1.16
CA ARG A 453 -3.63 -28.59 0.96
C ARG A 453 -4.33 -29.50 2.00
N PHE A 454 -4.39 -29.09 3.27
CA PHE A 454 -5.17 -29.79 4.31
C PHE A 454 -6.68 -29.83 4.00
N ILE A 455 -7.26 -28.69 3.60
CA ILE A 455 -8.69 -28.57 3.29
C ILE A 455 -9.06 -29.45 2.08
N VAL A 456 -8.22 -29.50 1.05
CA VAL A 456 -8.48 -30.34 -0.15
C VAL A 456 -8.17 -31.82 0.08
N GLN A 457 -7.12 -32.16 0.84
CA GLN A 457 -6.83 -33.56 1.22
C GLN A 457 -8.02 -34.23 1.91
N HIS A 458 -8.68 -33.50 2.82
CA HIS A 458 -9.82 -34.00 3.58
C HIS A 458 -11.17 -33.69 2.91
N ASN A 459 -11.16 -33.35 1.60
CA ASN A 459 -12.35 -33.19 0.76
C ASN A 459 -13.39 -32.19 1.33
N MET A 460 -12.91 -31.14 2.00
CA MET A 460 -13.74 -30.21 2.76
C MET A 460 -14.37 -29.10 1.91
N VAL A 461 -13.83 -28.86 0.72
CA VAL A 461 -14.34 -27.93 -0.31
C VAL A 461 -14.67 -28.68 -1.60
N ASP A 462 -15.34 -28.01 -2.54
CA ASP A 462 -15.93 -28.63 -3.72
C ASP A 462 -15.42 -28.07 -5.05
N VAL A 463 -14.91 -26.83 -5.06
CA VAL A 463 -14.30 -26.16 -6.23
C VAL A 463 -13.15 -25.28 -5.77
N LEU A 464 -12.06 -25.25 -6.54
CA LEU A 464 -11.01 -24.23 -6.41
C LEU A 464 -11.03 -23.23 -7.58
N VAL A 465 -10.62 -21.98 -7.31
CA VAL A 465 -10.31 -20.99 -8.35
C VAL A 465 -9.01 -20.26 -8.01
N THR A 466 -8.05 -20.23 -8.93
CA THR A 466 -6.72 -19.61 -8.72
C THR A 466 -6.17 -18.93 -10.00
N SER A 467 -4.97 -18.33 -9.91
CA SER A 467 -4.17 -17.83 -11.05
C SER A 467 -2.99 -18.77 -11.34
N ALA A 468 -2.31 -18.61 -12.49
CA ALA A 468 -1.25 -19.54 -12.93
C ALA A 468 -0.15 -19.74 -11.87
N GLY A 469 0.37 -18.66 -11.27
CA GLY A 469 1.31 -18.72 -10.14
C GLY A 469 0.81 -19.63 -8.99
N GLY A 470 -0.49 -19.62 -8.70
CA GLY A 470 -1.08 -20.52 -7.70
C GLY A 470 -1.05 -22.00 -8.09
N VAL A 471 -1.10 -22.30 -9.40
CA VAL A 471 -0.94 -23.66 -9.94
C VAL A 471 0.52 -24.08 -9.90
N GLU A 472 1.39 -23.33 -10.56
CA GLU A 472 2.79 -23.73 -10.79
C GLU A 472 3.60 -23.78 -9.50
N GLU A 473 3.43 -22.82 -8.59
CA GLU A 473 4.23 -22.76 -7.36
C GLU A 473 3.95 -23.94 -6.41
N ASP A 474 2.79 -24.59 -6.49
CA ASP A 474 2.48 -25.81 -5.73
C ASP A 474 3.26 -27.03 -6.26
N LEU A 475 3.36 -27.13 -7.59
CA LEU A 475 4.05 -28.19 -8.32
C LEU A 475 5.57 -28.01 -8.16
N ILE A 476 6.08 -26.79 -8.38
CA ILE A 476 7.48 -26.41 -8.19
C ILE A 476 7.94 -26.75 -6.77
N LYS A 477 7.11 -26.47 -5.74
CA LYS A 477 7.41 -26.80 -4.34
C LYS A 477 7.50 -28.28 -4.01
N CYS A 478 7.02 -29.17 -4.88
CA CYS A 478 7.26 -30.62 -4.75
C CYS A 478 8.62 -31.04 -5.34
N MET A 479 9.29 -30.15 -6.09
CA MET A 479 10.61 -30.38 -6.69
C MET A 479 11.71 -29.63 -5.92
N THR A 480 11.46 -28.38 -5.56
CA THR A 480 12.46 -27.45 -5.01
C THR A 480 11.83 -26.44 -4.03
N PRO A 481 12.46 -26.16 -2.87
CA PRO A 481 11.88 -25.29 -1.85
C PRO A 481 11.97 -23.79 -2.21
N PHE A 482 11.08 -23.00 -1.60
CA PHE A 482 11.16 -21.53 -1.56
C PHE A 482 11.72 -21.09 -0.20
N TYR A 483 12.38 -19.92 -0.17
CA TYR A 483 13.12 -19.46 1.01
C TYR A 483 12.54 -18.16 1.58
N ILE A 484 12.64 -17.98 2.90
CA ILE A 484 12.32 -16.70 3.54
C ILE A 484 13.46 -15.70 3.27
N GLY A 485 13.09 -14.56 2.71
CA GLY A 485 13.94 -13.39 2.49
C GLY A 485 13.36 -12.16 3.18
N ASP A 486 13.30 -11.04 2.45
CA ASP A 486 12.98 -9.71 2.96
C ASP A 486 12.41 -8.82 1.85
N PHE A 487 11.61 -7.80 2.19
CA PHE A 487 10.98 -6.91 1.21
C PHE A 487 11.93 -5.89 0.56
N GLU A 488 13.03 -5.52 1.23
CA GLU A 488 13.87 -4.37 0.86
C GLU A 488 15.38 -4.65 0.92
N ARG A 489 15.82 -5.58 1.76
CA ARG A 489 17.24 -5.87 2.05
C ARG A 489 18.12 -6.13 0.81
N TRP A 490 17.54 -6.68 -0.26
CA TRP A 490 18.24 -6.96 -1.51
C TRP A 490 17.54 -6.26 -2.69
N PRO A 491 18.20 -5.29 -3.36
CA PRO A 491 17.65 -4.63 -4.54
C PRO A 491 17.38 -5.61 -5.69
N GLY A 492 16.33 -5.34 -6.48
CA GLY A 492 15.92 -6.16 -7.63
C GLY A 492 17.06 -6.50 -8.61
N PRO A 493 17.91 -5.54 -9.04
CA PRO A 493 19.04 -5.83 -9.92
C PRO A 493 20.02 -6.86 -9.35
N HIS A 494 20.33 -6.78 -8.06
CA HIS A 494 21.24 -7.71 -7.40
C HIS A 494 20.66 -9.13 -7.28
N LEU A 495 19.36 -9.24 -7.00
CA LEU A 495 18.68 -10.54 -7.04
C LEU A 495 18.64 -11.12 -8.46
N ARG A 496 18.46 -10.27 -9.48
CA ARG A 496 18.51 -10.70 -10.89
C ARG A 496 19.91 -11.15 -11.34
N GLU A 497 20.97 -10.47 -10.90
CA GLU A 497 22.37 -10.90 -11.10
C GLU A 497 22.65 -12.28 -10.49
N LEU A 498 22.02 -12.60 -9.35
CA LEU A 498 22.14 -13.89 -8.66
C LEU A 498 21.21 -14.99 -9.22
N GLY A 499 20.34 -14.69 -10.20
CA GLY A 499 19.33 -15.64 -10.66
C GLY A 499 18.29 -15.97 -9.57
N VAL A 500 17.88 -14.99 -8.77
CA VAL A 500 16.87 -15.15 -7.71
C VAL A 500 15.67 -14.24 -7.98
N ASN A 501 14.48 -14.82 -8.02
CA ASN A 501 13.21 -14.12 -8.15
C ASN A 501 12.62 -13.85 -6.75
N ARG A 502 11.82 -12.78 -6.60
CA ARG A 502 11.30 -12.35 -5.28
C ARG A 502 9.80 -12.10 -5.30
N ILE A 503 9.10 -12.74 -4.36
CA ILE A 503 7.67 -12.60 -4.12
C ILE A 503 7.49 -12.00 -2.72
N GLY A 504 7.39 -10.66 -2.63
CA GLY A 504 7.35 -9.96 -1.34
C GLY A 504 8.63 -10.16 -0.54
N ASN A 505 8.56 -10.90 0.57
CA ASN A 505 9.68 -11.37 1.39
C ASN A 505 10.03 -12.85 1.20
N ILE A 506 9.64 -13.46 0.08
CA ILE A 506 9.98 -14.85 -0.29
C ILE A 506 10.93 -14.83 -1.49
N LEU A 507 11.94 -15.68 -1.48
CA LEU A 507 12.94 -15.83 -2.53
C LEU A 507 12.80 -17.19 -3.23
N VAL A 508 12.82 -17.16 -4.56
CA VAL A 508 12.70 -18.33 -5.44
C VAL A 508 13.91 -18.35 -6.38
N PRO A 509 14.89 -19.25 -6.19
CA PRO A 509 15.98 -19.44 -7.14
C PRO A 509 15.46 -19.78 -8.54
N ASN A 510 16.13 -19.33 -9.59
CA ASN A 510 15.67 -19.58 -10.96
C ASN A 510 15.80 -21.07 -11.36
N ASP A 511 16.68 -21.82 -10.69
CA ASP A 511 16.81 -23.27 -10.84
C ASP A 511 15.50 -24.02 -10.55
N ASN A 512 14.65 -23.48 -9.67
CA ASN A 512 13.30 -24.01 -9.40
C ASN A 512 12.43 -24.04 -10.68
N TYR A 513 12.53 -23.01 -11.53
CA TYR A 513 11.82 -22.93 -12.81
C TYR A 513 12.48 -23.77 -13.90
N VAL A 514 13.81 -23.96 -13.86
CA VAL A 514 14.52 -24.88 -14.77
C VAL A 514 14.12 -26.34 -14.49
N ALA A 515 13.97 -26.72 -13.22
CA ALA A 515 13.43 -28.02 -12.85
C ALA A 515 11.97 -28.20 -13.31
N PHE A 516 11.18 -27.13 -13.26
CA PHE A 516 9.78 -27.13 -13.69
C PHE A 516 9.62 -27.27 -15.21
N GLU A 517 10.42 -26.55 -16.02
CA GLU A 517 10.46 -26.75 -17.48
C GLU A 517 10.84 -28.18 -17.84
N ALA A 518 11.87 -28.73 -17.20
CA ALA A 518 12.33 -30.10 -17.44
C ALA A 518 11.27 -31.18 -17.12
N TRP A 519 10.38 -30.91 -16.16
CA TRP A 519 9.25 -31.78 -15.81
C TRP A 519 8.01 -31.56 -16.69
N LEU A 520 7.66 -30.30 -16.99
CA LEU A 520 6.43 -29.96 -17.70
C LEU A 520 6.53 -30.20 -19.21
N MET A 521 7.68 -29.94 -19.84
CA MET A 521 7.87 -30.11 -21.29
C MET A 521 7.46 -31.49 -21.86
N PRO A 522 7.88 -32.65 -21.30
CA PRO A 522 7.43 -33.95 -21.80
C PRO A 522 5.92 -34.15 -21.63
N LEU A 523 5.31 -33.58 -20.60
CA LEU A 523 3.85 -33.65 -20.39
C LEU A 523 3.10 -32.82 -21.44
N LEU A 524 3.67 -31.71 -21.92
CA LEU A 524 3.09 -30.93 -23.03
C LEU A 524 3.19 -31.66 -24.38
N ASP A 525 4.28 -32.40 -24.61
CA ASP A 525 4.40 -33.28 -25.80
C ASP A 525 3.35 -34.41 -25.77
N ASP A 526 3.12 -35.06 -24.62
CA ASP A 526 2.04 -36.05 -24.46
C ASP A 526 0.64 -35.43 -24.59
N MET A 527 0.39 -34.27 -23.97
CA MET A 527 -0.89 -33.55 -24.09
C MET A 527 -1.20 -33.14 -25.54
N LEU A 528 -0.21 -32.69 -26.31
CA LEU A 528 -0.38 -32.39 -27.73
C LEU A 528 -0.77 -33.65 -28.52
N LYS A 529 -0.06 -34.76 -28.28
CA LYS A 529 -0.36 -36.05 -28.91
C LYS A 529 -1.77 -36.52 -28.57
N GLU A 530 -2.21 -36.44 -27.31
CA GLU A 530 -3.58 -36.75 -26.88
C GLU A 530 -4.63 -35.84 -27.56
N GLN A 531 -4.32 -34.55 -27.73
CA GLN A 531 -5.16 -33.62 -28.50
C GLN A 531 -5.29 -34.04 -29.97
N GLU A 532 -4.21 -34.48 -30.61
CA GLU A 532 -4.16 -34.82 -32.04
C GLU A 532 -4.69 -36.22 -32.35
N THR A 533 -4.43 -37.22 -31.50
CA THR A 533 -4.80 -38.63 -31.78
C THR A 533 -6.11 -39.06 -31.12
N GLU A 534 -6.47 -38.47 -29.97
CA GLU A 534 -7.71 -38.81 -29.24
C GLU A 534 -8.78 -37.71 -29.35
N GLY A 535 -8.43 -36.54 -29.90
CA GLY A 535 -9.33 -35.39 -30.01
C GLY A 535 -9.57 -34.66 -28.67
N CYS A 536 -8.66 -34.80 -27.71
CA CYS A 536 -8.80 -34.18 -26.39
C CYS A 536 -8.80 -32.64 -26.48
N ASN A 537 -9.95 -32.00 -26.24
CA ASN A 537 -10.03 -30.54 -26.06
C ASN A 537 -9.51 -30.19 -24.66
N TRP A 538 -8.26 -29.74 -24.54
CA TRP A 538 -7.72 -29.30 -23.25
C TRP A 538 -8.38 -28.02 -22.76
N THR A 539 -8.54 -27.91 -21.44
CA THR A 539 -9.00 -26.71 -20.73
C THR A 539 -8.09 -26.50 -19.52
N PRO A 540 -8.08 -25.32 -18.88
CA PRO A 540 -7.29 -25.10 -17.67
C PRO A 540 -7.55 -26.15 -16.59
N SER A 541 -8.82 -26.47 -16.30
CA SER A 541 -9.16 -27.47 -15.28
C SER A 541 -8.72 -28.89 -15.64
N LYS A 542 -8.80 -29.31 -16.91
CA LYS A 542 -8.29 -30.61 -17.38
C LYS A 542 -6.76 -30.69 -17.30
N MET A 543 -6.07 -29.60 -17.66
CA MET A 543 -4.62 -29.51 -17.54
C MET A 543 -4.20 -29.58 -16.06
N ILE A 544 -4.85 -28.85 -15.16
CA ILE A 544 -4.51 -28.88 -13.73
C ILE A 544 -4.79 -30.25 -13.11
N ASP A 545 -5.87 -30.94 -13.50
CA ASP A 545 -6.12 -32.32 -13.07
C ASP A 545 -5.03 -33.29 -13.56
N ARG A 546 -4.60 -33.16 -14.83
CA ARG A 546 -3.45 -33.91 -15.37
C ARG A 546 -2.16 -33.61 -14.60
N LEU A 547 -1.82 -32.35 -14.35
CA LEU A 547 -0.61 -32.00 -13.60
C LEU A 547 -0.67 -32.49 -12.14
N GLY A 548 -1.84 -32.45 -11.50
CA GLY A 548 -2.09 -33.04 -10.18
C GLY A 548 -1.91 -34.57 -10.15
N LYS A 549 -2.32 -35.26 -11.21
CA LYS A 549 -2.05 -36.69 -11.41
C LYS A 549 -0.56 -36.97 -11.56
N GLU A 550 0.14 -36.28 -12.47
CA GLU A 550 1.54 -36.60 -12.80
C GLU A 550 2.56 -36.14 -11.75
N ILE A 551 2.25 -35.12 -10.93
CA ILE A 551 3.15 -34.72 -9.83
C ILE A 551 3.17 -35.77 -8.71
N ASN A 552 2.06 -36.51 -8.53
CA ASN A 552 1.91 -37.68 -7.67
C ASN A 552 2.49 -37.52 -6.23
N HIS A 553 2.43 -36.30 -5.67
CA HIS A 553 3.12 -35.94 -4.43
C HIS A 553 2.15 -35.50 -3.33
N PRO A 554 2.18 -36.10 -2.12
CA PRO A 554 1.18 -35.85 -1.08
C PRO A 554 1.22 -34.45 -0.46
N ASP A 555 2.26 -33.67 -0.72
CA ASP A 555 2.34 -32.26 -0.30
C ASP A 555 1.72 -31.28 -1.30
N SER A 556 1.38 -31.72 -2.52
CA SER A 556 0.72 -30.89 -3.54
C SER A 556 -0.77 -30.71 -3.22
N ILE A 557 -1.26 -29.47 -3.36
CA ILE A 557 -2.69 -29.16 -3.43
C ILE A 557 -3.34 -29.94 -4.58
N TYR A 558 -2.72 -29.90 -5.77
CA TYR A 558 -3.33 -30.40 -7.01
C TYR A 558 -3.36 -31.93 -7.10
N TYR A 559 -2.42 -32.62 -6.49
CA TYR A 559 -2.51 -34.06 -6.24
C TYR A 559 -3.80 -34.41 -5.47
N TRP A 560 -4.07 -33.73 -4.35
CA TRP A 560 -5.30 -33.97 -3.59
C TRP A 560 -6.56 -33.51 -4.31
N CYS A 561 -6.49 -32.48 -5.16
CA CYS A 561 -7.60 -32.11 -6.03
C CYS A 561 -7.94 -33.22 -7.03
N HIS A 562 -6.95 -33.82 -7.70
CA HIS A 562 -7.15 -34.96 -8.59
C HIS A 562 -7.76 -36.16 -7.84
N VAL A 563 -7.11 -36.60 -6.75
CA VAL A 563 -7.56 -37.74 -5.93
C VAL A 563 -8.99 -37.57 -5.41
N ASN A 564 -9.34 -36.37 -4.91
CA ASN A 564 -10.68 -36.07 -4.40
C ASN A 564 -11.65 -35.52 -5.47
N LYS A 565 -11.26 -35.47 -6.75
CA LYS A 565 -12.09 -34.98 -7.86
C LYS A 565 -12.63 -33.57 -7.64
N ILE A 566 -11.79 -32.66 -7.15
CA ILE A 566 -12.09 -31.24 -6.93
C ILE A 566 -11.62 -30.47 -8.17
N PRO A 567 -12.51 -29.93 -9.02
CA PRO A 567 -12.10 -29.13 -10.17
C PRO A 567 -11.43 -27.83 -9.72
N VAL A 568 -10.40 -27.44 -10.48
CA VAL A 568 -9.64 -26.21 -10.26
C VAL A 568 -9.74 -25.35 -11.52
N PHE A 569 -10.30 -24.15 -11.39
CA PHE A 569 -10.42 -23.22 -12.51
C PHE A 569 -9.31 -22.16 -12.44
N CYS A 570 -8.60 -21.98 -13.56
CA CYS A 570 -7.57 -20.96 -13.71
C CYS A 570 -7.76 -20.22 -15.05
N PRO A 571 -8.59 -19.17 -15.11
CA PRO A 571 -8.96 -18.53 -16.38
C PRO A 571 -7.79 -17.83 -17.09
N GLY A 572 -6.76 -17.43 -16.33
CA GLY A 572 -5.48 -16.91 -16.83
C GLY A 572 -4.35 -17.91 -16.55
N LEU A 573 -4.42 -19.13 -17.11
CA LEU A 573 -3.38 -20.16 -16.91
C LEU A 573 -2.05 -19.83 -17.63
N THR A 574 -2.07 -18.93 -18.61
CA THR A 574 -0.88 -18.48 -19.34
C THR A 574 -0.17 -17.28 -18.69
N ASP A 575 -0.64 -16.82 -17.52
CA ASP A 575 -0.12 -15.64 -16.81
C ASP A 575 0.90 -16.03 -15.72
N GLY A 576 1.97 -16.73 -16.14
CA GLY A 576 2.98 -17.34 -15.27
C GLY A 576 3.97 -18.21 -16.03
N SER A 577 4.83 -18.95 -15.30
CA SER A 577 5.83 -19.86 -15.87
C SER A 577 5.21 -21.00 -16.69
N ILE A 578 4.00 -21.46 -16.38
CA ILE A 578 3.24 -22.36 -17.27
C ILE A 578 3.05 -21.73 -18.66
N GLY A 579 2.80 -20.42 -18.72
CA GLY A 579 2.73 -19.65 -19.97
C GLY A 579 4.08 -19.56 -20.71
N ASP A 580 5.18 -19.31 -19.99
CA ASP A 580 6.53 -19.29 -20.58
C ASP A 580 6.91 -20.65 -21.19
N ILE A 581 6.60 -21.75 -20.49
CA ILE A 581 6.89 -23.11 -20.94
C ILE A 581 5.98 -23.51 -22.10
N LEU A 582 4.69 -23.15 -22.07
CA LEU A 582 3.78 -23.31 -23.22
C LEU A 582 4.28 -22.52 -24.45
N PHE A 583 4.71 -21.28 -24.27
CA PHE A 583 5.29 -20.46 -25.34
C PHE A 583 6.52 -21.13 -25.95
N SER A 584 7.48 -21.55 -25.12
CA SER A 584 8.68 -22.31 -25.53
C SER A 584 8.30 -23.59 -26.28
N HIS A 585 7.30 -24.33 -25.79
CA HIS A 585 6.78 -25.56 -26.40
C HIS A 585 6.25 -25.32 -27.81
N THR A 586 5.55 -24.21 -28.09
CA THR A 586 5.00 -23.94 -29.44
C THR A 586 6.04 -23.83 -30.55
N TYR A 587 7.30 -23.49 -30.24
CA TYR A 587 8.38 -23.45 -31.25
C TYR A 587 9.00 -24.81 -31.56
N ARG A 588 8.81 -25.80 -30.67
CA ARG A 588 9.31 -27.18 -30.80
C ARG A 588 8.22 -28.12 -31.31
N SER A 589 7.02 -27.99 -30.75
CA SER A 589 5.87 -28.87 -30.91
C SER A 589 4.61 -28.02 -31.12
N PRO A 590 4.46 -27.32 -32.27
CA PRO A 590 3.35 -26.41 -32.51
C PRO A 590 2.01 -27.14 -32.62
N GLY A 591 0.98 -26.63 -31.93
CA GLY A 591 -0.41 -27.07 -32.16
C GLY A 591 -1.28 -27.21 -30.91
N LEU A 592 -0.69 -27.21 -29.70
CA LEU A 592 -1.44 -27.36 -28.45
C LEU A 592 -2.36 -26.15 -28.22
N ARG A 593 -3.62 -26.42 -27.87
CA ARG A 593 -4.66 -25.41 -27.60
C ARG A 593 -5.31 -25.72 -26.25
N ILE A 594 -5.58 -24.66 -25.49
CA ILE A 594 -6.23 -24.74 -24.18
C ILE A 594 -7.47 -23.83 -24.23
N ASP A 595 -8.66 -24.42 -24.20
CA ASP A 595 -9.92 -23.71 -24.28
C ASP A 595 -10.42 -23.26 -22.90
N ILE A 596 -10.81 -21.99 -22.82
CA ILE A 596 -11.43 -21.37 -21.64
C ILE A 596 -12.96 -21.36 -21.72
N VAL A 597 -13.55 -21.61 -22.89
CA VAL A 597 -15.01 -21.56 -23.14
C VAL A 597 -15.72 -22.79 -22.56
N GLU A 598 -15.14 -23.98 -22.70
CA GLU A 598 -15.60 -25.18 -22.01
C GLU A 598 -15.47 -25.03 -20.48
N ASP A 599 -14.40 -24.41 -19.97
CA ASP A 599 -14.16 -24.24 -18.53
C ASP A 599 -15.12 -23.22 -17.87
N ILE A 600 -15.41 -22.08 -18.51
CA ILE A 600 -16.47 -21.16 -18.02
C ILE A 600 -17.84 -21.84 -18.04
N ARG A 601 -18.10 -22.75 -19.01
CA ARG A 601 -19.32 -23.56 -19.03
C ARG A 601 -19.37 -24.52 -17.83
N HIS A 602 -18.25 -25.15 -17.47
CA HIS A 602 -18.15 -26.04 -16.32
C HIS A 602 -18.39 -25.31 -14.99
N ILE A 603 -17.68 -24.23 -14.68
CA ILE A 603 -17.84 -23.53 -13.39
C ILE A 603 -19.25 -22.93 -13.22
N ASN A 604 -19.82 -22.37 -14.29
CA ASN A 604 -21.20 -21.86 -14.27
C ASN A 604 -22.21 -23.00 -14.05
N SER A 605 -21.99 -24.17 -14.68
CA SER A 605 -22.84 -25.35 -14.49
C SER A 605 -22.79 -25.87 -13.06
N ILE A 606 -21.62 -25.83 -12.40
CA ILE A 606 -21.51 -26.17 -10.97
C ILE A 606 -22.43 -25.26 -10.14
N ALA A 607 -22.32 -23.95 -10.32
CA ALA A 607 -23.10 -22.98 -9.55
C ALA A 607 -24.62 -23.16 -9.78
N ILE A 608 -25.06 -23.28 -11.04
CA ILE A 608 -26.48 -23.47 -11.42
C ILE A 608 -27.10 -24.70 -10.73
N HIS A 609 -26.38 -25.83 -10.66
CA HIS A 609 -26.90 -27.07 -10.08
C HIS A 609 -26.64 -27.22 -8.57
N SER A 610 -26.03 -26.23 -7.93
CA SER A 610 -25.74 -26.22 -6.48
C SER A 610 -26.93 -25.70 -5.66
N ARG A 611 -27.54 -26.56 -4.82
CA ARG A 611 -28.69 -26.18 -3.96
C ARG A 611 -28.37 -25.01 -3.03
N HIS A 612 -27.24 -25.12 -2.35
CA HIS A 612 -26.60 -24.03 -1.62
C HIS A 612 -25.16 -23.87 -2.08
N SER A 613 -24.59 -22.69 -1.88
CA SER A 613 -23.24 -22.33 -2.25
C SER A 613 -22.62 -21.41 -1.20
N GLY A 614 -21.39 -21.71 -0.81
CA GLY A 614 -20.56 -20.85 0.03
C GLY A 614 -19.30 -20.45 -0.72
N VAL A 615 -18.93 -19.18 -0.66
CA VAL A 615 -17.67 -18.68 -1.25
C VAL A 615 -16.72 -18.22 -0.14
N ILE A 616 -15.48 -18.71 -0.19
CA ILE A 616 -14.37 -18.29 0.66
C ILE A 616 -13.27 -17.78 -0.26
N VAL A 617 -12.93 -16.49 -0.17
CA VAL A 617 -12.01 -15.83 -1.10
C VAL A 617 -10.85 -15.18 -0.37
N LEU A 618 -9.62 -15.59 -0.72
CA LEU A 618 -8.36 -15.06 -0.20
C LEU A 618 -7.73 -14.17 -1.29
N GLY A 619 -7.78 -12.85 -1.09
CA GLY A 619 -7.31 -11.87 -2.08
C GLY A 619 -8.43 -11.27 -2.96
N GLY A 620 -8.08 -10.95 -4.20
CA GLY A 620 -8.91 -10.20 -5.15
C GLY A 620 -8.61 -10.56 -6.60
N GLY A 621 -8.92 -9.68 -7.55
CA GLY A 621 -8.66 -9.92 -8.97
C GLY A 621 -9.49 -11.05 -9.57
N ILE A 622 -8.96 -11.71 -10.60
CA ILE A 622 -9.70 -12.68 -11.43
C ILE A 622 -10.32 -13.83 -10.62
N ILE A 623 -9.64 -14.28 -9.56
CA ILE A 623 -10.11 -15.38 -8.70
C ILE A 623 -11.33 -14.99 -7.85
N LYS A 624 -11.43 -13.72 -7.42
CA LYS A 624 -12.64 -13.19 -6.77
C LYS A 624 -13.75 -13.07 -7.81
N HIS A 625 -13.47 -12.37 -8.91
CA HIS A 625 -14.49 -12.03 -9.90
C HIS A 625 -15.11 -13.28 -10.53
N HIS A 626 -14.29 -14.25 -10.95
CA HIS A 626 -14.75 -15.45 -11.64
C HIS A 626 -15.63 -16.34 -10.73
N THR A 627 -15.26 -16.52 -9.47
CA THR A 627 -16.06 -17.26 -8.47
C THR A 627 -17.40 -16.59 -8.19
N LEU A 628 -17.41 -15.26 -8.01
CA LEU A 628 -18.64 -14.51 -7.78
C LEU A 628 -19.53 -14.45 -9.04
N ASN A 629 -18.92 -14.38 -10.24
CA ASN A 629 -19.64 -14.37 -11.50
C ASN A 629 -20.22 -15.74 -11.89
N ALA A 630 -19.60 -16.85 -11.49
CA ALA A 630 -20.24 -18.16 -11.59
C ALA A 630 -21.49 -18.23 -10.70
N ASN A 631 -21.41 -17.69 -9.47
CA ASN A 631 -22.53 -17.68 -8.54
C ASN A 631 -23.66 -16.68 -8.92
N LEU A 632 -23.40 -15.68 -9.77
CA LEU A 632 -24.46 -14.88 -10.41
C LEU A 632 -25.46 -15.76 -11.18
N MET A 633 -24.99 -16.84 -11.82
CA MET A 633 -25.84 -17.72 -12.64
C MET A 633 -26.90 -18.51 -11.85
N ARG A 634 -26.80 -18.53 -10.52
CA ARG A 634 -27.78 -19.09 -9.57
C ARG A 634 -28.50 -18.01 -8.74
N ASN A 635 -28.50 -16.77 -9.23
CA ASN A 635 -28.95 -15.55 -8.54
C ASN A 635 -28.23 -15.33 -7.19
N GLY A 636 -26.91 -15.57 -7.17
CA GLY A 636 -25.99 -15.23 -6.10
C GLY A 636 -25.59 -16.38 -5.17
N ALA A 637 -24.46 -16.24 -4.47
CA ALA A 637 -24.07 -17.19 -3.42
C ALA A 637 -24.94 -17.03 -2.14
N ASP A 638 -25.09 -18.10 -1.36
CA ASP A 638 -25.90 -18.11 -0.12
C ASP A 638 -25.08 -17.70 1.12
N TYR A 639 -23.76 -17.92 1.10
CA TYR A 639 -22.80 -17.54 2.14
C TYR A 639 -21.53 -16.94 1.51
N CYS A 640 -20.91 -15.96 2.16
CA CYS A 640 -19.71 -15.29 1.62
C CYS A 640 -18.74 -14.84 2.72
N VAL A 641 -17.47 -15.22 2.59
CA VAL A 641 -16.35 -14.72 3.39
C VAL A 641 -15.22 -14.27 2.47
N LEU A 642 -14.89 -12.98 2.51
CA LEU A 642 -13.74 -12.39 1.84
C LEU A 642 -12.64 -12.05 2.86
N ILE A 643 -11.39 -12.42 2.57
CA ILE A 643 -10.21 -12.02 3.37
C ILE A 643 -9.22 -11.38 2.40
N ASN A 644 -9.13 -10.05 2.39
CA ASN A 644 -8.19 -9.32 1.54
C ASN A 644 -7.83 -7.93 2.07
N THR A 645 -6.80 -7.33 1.49
CA THR A 645 -6.27 -6.01 1.85
C THR A 645 -6.80 -4.87 0.97
N GLY A 646 -7.60 -5.17 -0.07
CA GLY A 646 -8.10 -4.19 -1.04
C GLY A 646 -9.10 -3.20 -0.42
N GLN A 647 -9.10 -1.97 -0.92
CA GLN A 647 -9.89 -0.85 -0.39
C GLN A 647 -10.87 -0.33 -1.46
N GLU A 648 -12.02 0.20 -1.08
CA GLU A 648 -13.08 0.58 -2.04
C GLU A 648 -12.85 1.90 -2.79
N PHE A 649 -11.90 2.73 -2.35
CA PHE A 649 -11.75 4.10 -2.85
C PHE A 649 -11.24 4.19 -4.31
N ASP A 650 -10.60 3.14 -4.81
CA ASP A 650 -10.07 3.05 -6.18
C ASP A 650 -11.08 2.52 -7.20
N GLY A 651 -12.24 2.04 -6.75
CA GLY A 651 -13.27 1.44 -7.62
C GLY A 651 -12.92 0.04 -8.15
N SER A 652 -11.94 -0.65 -7.57
CA SER A 652 -11.54 -2.00 -8.00
C SER A 652 -12.49 -3.09 -7.48
N ASP A 653 -12.83 -4.07 -8.32
CA ASP A 653 -13.55 -5.28 -7.86
C ASP A 653 -12.77 -6.00 -6.74
N SER A 654 -11.43 -5.95 -6.75
CA SER A 654 -10.58 -6.43 -5.65
C SER A 654 -10.95 -5.79 -4.30
N GLY A 655 -11.08 -4.46 -4.27
CA GLY A 655 -11.39 -3.69 -3.06
C GLY A 655 -12.86 -3.68 -2.66
N ALA A 656 -13.77 -3.82 -3.63
CA ALA A 656 -15.22 -3.78 -3.47
C ALA A 656 -15.73 -4.59 -2.26
N ARG A 657 -16.59 -3.96 -1.45
CA ARG A 657 -17.28 -4.61 -0.31
C ARG A 657 -18.28 -5.68 -0.81
N PRO A 658 -18.65 -6.67 0.01
CA PRO A 658 -19.66 -7.68 -0.38
C PRO A 658 -21.02 -7.08 -0.75
N ASP A 659 -21.33 -5.90 -0.20
CA ASP A 659 -22.51 -5.08 -0.50
C ASP A 659 -22.65 -4.75 -1.99
N GLU A 660 -21.55 -4.43 -2.66
CA GLU A 660 -21.52 -4.20 -4.11
C GLU A 660 -21.80 -5.51 -4.87
N ALA A 661 -21.28 -6.65 -4.40
CA ALA A 661 -21.58 -7.94 -5.01
C ALA A 661 -23.06 -8.37 -4.83
N MET A 662 -23.79 -7.82 -3.85
CA MET A 662 -25.24 -7.98 -3.74
C MET A 662 -25.99 -7.15 -4.79
N SER A 663 -25.56 -5.92 -5.11
CA SER A 663 -26.24 -5.09 -6.13
C SER A 663 -26.13 -5.68 -7.56
N TRP A 664 -25.09 -6.48 -7.83
CA TRP A 664 -24.96 -7.27 -9.05
C TRP A 664 -25.74 -8.59 -9.05
N GLY A 665 -26.29 -9.05 -7.91
CA GLY A 665 -26.83 -10.42 -7.77
C GLY A 665 -25.77 -11.52 -7.75
N LYS A 666 -24.48 -11.18 -7.59
CA LYS A 666 -23.37 -12.16 -7.40
C LYS A 666 -23.42 -12.81 -6.02
N LEU A 667 -24.02 -12.12 -5.05
CA LEU A 667 -24.46 -12.63 -3.75
C LEU A 667 -25.99 -12.46 -3.64
N LYS A 668 -26.66 -13.37 -2.94
CA LYS A 668 -28.08 -13.19 -2.57
C LYS A 668 -28.24 -12.10 -1.52
N ASN A 669 -29.48 -11.87 -1.08
CA ASN A 669 -29.78 -11.41 0.28
C ASN A 669 -29.35 -12.50 1.29
N ALA A 670 -28.04 -12.75 1.35
CA ALA A 670 -27.39 -13.82 2.08
C ALA A 670 -27.41 -13.55 3.59
N SER A 671 -27.21 -14.60 4.39
CA SER A 671 -26.90 -14.43 5.81
C SER A 671 -25.54 -13.73 5.96
N GLU A 672 -25.59 -12.44 6.27
CA GLU A 672 -24.47 -11.54 6.61
C GLU A 672 -23.14 -11.82 5.87
N PRO A 673 -22.96 -11.35 4.62
CA PRO A 673 -21.70 -11.56 3.91
C PRO A 673 -20.54 -10.77 4.57
N VAL A 674 -19.42 -11.44 4.82
CA VAL A 674 -18.32 -10.93 5.66
C VAL A 674 -17.10 -10.53 4.82
N LYS A 675 -16.45 -9.41 5.17
CA LYS A 675 -15.12 -9.03 4.66
C LYS A 675 -14.18 -8.69 5.81
N VAL A 676 -13.12 -9.49 5.99
CA VAL A 676 -12.02 -9.22 6.91
C VAL A 676 -10.92 -8.48 6.16
N HIS A 677 -10.59 -7.27 6.60
CA HIS A 677 -9.55 -6.44 5.99
C HIS A 677 -8.20 -6.75 6.63
N ALA A 678 -7.51 -7.76 6.11
CA ALA A 678 -6.26 -8.28 6.67
C ALA A 678 -5.45 -9.08 5.63
N ASP A 679 -4.19 -9.35 5.96
CA ASP A 679 -3.39 -10.34 5.25
C ASP A 679 -3.89 -11.75 5.60
N ALA A 680 -4.20 -12.55 4.57
CA ALA A 680 -4.72 -13.90 4.74
C ALA A 680 -3.69 -14.87 5.33
N SER A 681 -2.38 -14.60 5.23
CA SER A 681 -1.34 -15.41 5.89
C SER A 681 -1.40 -15.36 7.42
N LEU A 682 -1.93 -14.28 8.00
CA LEU A 682 -2.18 -14.15 9.43
C LEU A 682 -3.52 -14.76 9.84
N ILE A 683 -4.57 -14.52 9.05
CA ILE A 683 -5.95 -14.78 9.46
C ILE A 683 -6.48 -16.15 9.02
N PHE A 684 -6.12 -16.64 7.83
CA PHE A 684 -6.65 -17.89 7.31
C PHE A 684 -6.23 -19.13 8.13
N PRO A 685 -4.98 -19.27 8.61
CA PRO A 685 -4.62 -20.38 9.50
C PRO A 685 -5.47 -20.41 10.78
N LEU A 686 -5.78 -19.25 11.37
CA LEU A 686 -6.62 -19.14 12.57
C LEU A 686 -8.09 -19.49 12.27
N LEU A 687 -8.62 -19.04 11.13
CA LEU A 687 -9.97 -19.37 10.67
C LEU A 687 -10.11 -20.89 10.46
N VAL A 688 -9.14 -21.51 9.78
CA VAL A 688 -9.12 -22.95 9.49
C VAL A 688 -8.93 -23.78 10.76
N ALA A 689 -8.07 -23.34 11.68
CA ALA A 689 -7.92 -23.96 12.99
C ALA A 689 -9.26 -24.00 13.75
N HIS A 690 -10.00 -22.88 13.79
CA HIS A 690 -11.25 -22.77 14.55
C HIS A 690 -12.48 -23.37 13.84
N THR A 691 -12.42 -23.64 12.53
CA THR A 691 -13.57 -24.17 11.75
C THR A 691 -13.30 -25.57 11.20
N PHE A 692 -12.66 -25.66 10.04
CA PHE A 692 -12.36 -26.89 9.31
C PHE A 692 -11.59 -27.93 10.13
N ALA A 693 -10.46 -27.54 10.74
CA ALA A 693 -9.61 -28.46 11.51
C ALA A 693 -10.28 -28.88 12.83
N LYS A 694 -10.89 -27.93 13.57
CA LYS A 694 -11.71 -28.20 14.77
C LYS A 694 -12.79 -29.24 14.49
N ARG A 695 -13.56 -29.09 13.42
CA ARG A 695 -14.60 -30.04 12.99
C ARG A 695 -14.03 -31.41 12.60
N HIS A 696 -12.89 -31.44 11.91
CA HIS A 696 -12.23 -32.70 11.52
C HIS A 696 -11.77 -33.50 12.74
N HIS A 697 -10.90 -32.93 13.58
CA HIS A 697 -10.34 -33.65 14.74
C HIS A 697 -11.40 -33.97 15.80
N SER A 698 -12.47 -33.18 15.92
CA SER A 698 -13.61 -33.51 16.78
C SER A 698 -14.34 -34.79 16.32
N LYS A 699 -14.61 -34.92 15.02
CA LYS A 699 -15.21 -36.14 14.46
C LYS A 699 -14.31 -37.37 14.68
N THR A 700 -13.01 -37.22 14.42
CA THR A 700 -12.03 -38.31 14.62
C THR A 700 -11.99 -38.80 16.07
N ARG A 701 -12.02 -37.88 17.06
CA ARG A 701 -12.10 -38.25 18.48
C ARG A 701 -13.35 -39.05 18.82
N THR A 702 -14.53 -38.64 18.33
CA THR A 702 -15.78 -39.38 18.56
C THR A 702 -15.76 -40.76 17.91
N SER A 703 -15.22 -40.90 16.69
CA SER A 703 -15.08 -42.22 16.06
C SER A 703 -14.08 -43.13 16.77
N THR A 704 -13.00 -42.59 17.36
CA THR A 704 -12.04 -43.38 18.14
C THR A 704 -12.66 -43.84 19.46
N LEU A 705 -13.42 -43.00 20.16
CA LEU A 705 -14.12 -43.37 21.40
C LEU A 705 -15.19 -44.45 21.14
N ASN A 706 -15.98 -44.30 20.08
CA ASN A 706 -17.00 -45.27 19.68
C ASN A 706 -16.42 -46.58 19.09
N GLY A 707 -15.11 -46.63 18.81
CA GLY A 707 -14.39 -47.84 18.37
C GLY A 707 -13.68 -48.59 19.50
N ILE A 708 -13.86 -48.17 20.75
CA ILE A 708 -13.26 -48.75 21.97
C ILE A 708 -14.37 -49.31 22.91
N ALA A 709 -15.65 -49.17 22.52
CA ALA A 709 -16.84 -49.58 23.27
C ALA A 709 -17.47 -50.88 22.71
#